data_AF-A0A819TNY2-F1
#
_entry.id   AF-A0A819TNY2-F1
#
_cell.length_a   1.000
_cell.length_b   1.000
_cell.length_c   1.000
_cell.angle_alpha   90.00
_cell.angle_beta   90.00
_cell.angle_gamma   90.00
#
_symmetry.space_group_name_H-M   'P 1'
#
loop_
_entity.id
_entity.type
_entity.pdbx_description
1 polymer ?
#
loop_
_entity_poly.entity_id
_entity_poly.type
_entity_poly.pdbx_seq_one_letter_code
_entity_poly.pdbx_strand_id
1 'polypeptide(L)'
;MIKDFNGQLPSIEDFEKFDEDLRKLINKYQQFDEHLQQLNDTSRKIEHIMVTRIHMHLILSVNNKETIENILQEHFNQFEENIRIIQNTQKHYGLTLISLISWLKHYAQLYAFVFINDSHHAILEDIDKLLTRDDFLFCSTIKLFIIKQLCQMSNITLNDLRDIIINRNVTWIRPMIALTTSQKTKEIRRSLILPTPLFECYDEFIRVDRILTNNVKINDIRQLVKQCQIKQETFYCFIIWFIHYYARFYINDDISLNNYYQQLIEKDLSREIIDCFDLLGYKLLIFLCTNFNNNSNYFYLNSKMTIDQFHQRLIALNIIALLLSLKTLRQTSYLSSLLFDENLKMPQNYTTYLQSSICLPGLISSNPIITQMIDVRTTVKERLDRGQIHEPGKFVFQCSKDCYYMFYFFNCGVPVDRSKCPLCNRDIGAAQYGILIEREPPQIRMSIDEGFQFINNYIEQYNKEPRYGYHNQTRAIQSNQYEKSDHLNRSISYRFIHMITHVTLLFLNELSLLTDLNIKNSLHFKEHFEKDYQLLRQQLNDNEQCYIWLYKIINHMLNKDFILKGFMNTNEKVIQIEKLLEEKLLFNHIESISNEINQYKITYNEYIRQQNQEATFDDFIDEISQDENKYPLLNFFNITNIYTSNPIDEFRIRLQTIPYGDKLYPITTFLMKRLSDYANIQYLYPIVIFTNYLIEKFNHRIKRNDASETTISYYLTHGSDCETISQLYNDFIQAWYKLNLNELQYGCQPTKFELTLKQEDFAIHTKIAMVLLNTTKDESSILLAACLRTIGQLQNEIVHFFHNKIVNDADNNRYHQNAIPIQSIRPEHILHLDANVISTKLITDGFTINYQYGKSRDIIYDYEEIEITLRNMISCLPLIDTEKLHFLNYQFELYSENTSLINDVRTRIKQESLTQNEKMKLKNLINSMQNDDILHYLGSLDYVFTYLRNIDDDETTNNSLTIQSFVENYIRSSVCLNDNVLQRPPFSTINLKYIIDLYELIEEIAFDKVLRHYIKQNLTEESFPIEQRQVLIRKFSDMTFKKETIAYSLKSIDSWIGILKRLMVRVLSNVNVSLDVPIQIYLERTDLWTGNIIESDIETFEVNNEILLQHTYILLKGLEYERDKLLLINIKPIDNEEQLTLQNNVLQNTDTQLLKVKTWHNDNISNASMMSRVIKSDKTTAKKMRV
;
A
#
# COMPACT_ATOMS: atom_id res chain seq x y z
N MET A 1 15.53 -13.70 30.18
CA MET A 1 14.32 -13.69 31.03
C MET A 1 13.08 -14.08 30.23
N ILE A 2 12.52 -13.23 29.37
CA ILE A 2 11.35 -13.61 28.52
C ILE A 2 11.71 -14.75 27.55
N LYS A 3 12.91 -14.73 26.95
CA LYS A 3 13.39 -15.79 26.03
C LYS A 3 13.65 -17.15 26.70
N ASP A 4 13.76 -17.19 28.03
CA ASP A 4 14.16 -18.39 28.80
C ASP A 4 13.01 -18.88 29.71
N PHE A 5 11.80 -18.34 29.52
CA PHE A 5 10.66 -18.54 30.43
C PHE A 5 9.88 -19.81 30.09
N ASN A 6 10.13 -20.90 30.84
CA ASN A 6 9.43 -22.19 30.69
C ASN A 6 8.33 -22.41 31.75
N GLY A 7 7.88 -21.37 32.45
CA GLY A 7 6.87 -21.49 33.50
C GLY A 7 7.34 -22.15 34.80
N GLN A 8 8.62 -22.49 34.92
CA GLN A 8 9.27 -22.88 36.18
C GLN A 8 10.21 -21.75 36.64
N LEU A 9 10.07 -21.32 37.89
CA LEU A 9 11.18 -20.63 38.56
C LEU A 9 12.25 -21.70 38.83
N PRO A 10 13.55 -21.45 38.54
CA PRO A 10 14.60 -22.37 38.95
C PRO A 10 14.46 -22.61 40.45
N SER A 11 14.26 -23.87 40.84
CA SER A 11 14.05 -24.20 42.24
C SER A 11 15.37 -24.09 43.00
N ILE A 12 15.30 -23.73 44.28
CA ILE A 12 16.49 -23.75 45.16
C ILE A 12 17.01 -25.20 45.31
N GLU A 13 16.20 -26.22 44.99
CA GLU A 13 16.59 -27.63 45.05
C GLU A 13 17.44 -28.07 43.83
N ASP A 14 17.51 -27.27 42.76
CA ASP A 14 18.39 -27.50 41.60
C ASP A 14 19.86 -27.08 41.87
N PHE A 15 20.16 -26.53 43.05
CA PHE A 15 21.48 -25.98 43.43
C PHE A 15 22.65 -26.98 43.37
N GLU A 16 22.39 -28.29 43.43
CA GLU A 16 23.44 -29.31 43.52
C GLU A 16 23.88 -29.86 42.16
N LYS A 17 23.25 -29.47 41.04
CA LYS A 17 23.61 -29.95 39.69
C LYS A 17 23.62 -28.81 38.64
N PHE A 18 24.81 -28.26 38.40
CA PHE A 18 25.27 -27.48 37.23
C PHE A 18 25.12 -25.93 37.13
N ASP A 19 26.17 -25.39 36.46
CA ASP A 19 26.39 -24.19 35.63
C ASP A 19 26.53 -22.75 36.18
N GLU A 20 27.57 -22.06 35.69
CA GLU A 20 27.96 -20.68 36.05
C GLU A 20 26.96 -19.63 35.49
N ASP A 21 26.29 -19.96 34.39
CA ASP A 21 25.29 -19.10 33.75
C ASP A 21 23.94 -19.09 34.52
N LEU A 22 23.59 -20.18 35.21
CA LEU A 22 22.40 -20.23 36.07
C LEU A 22 22.57 -19.32 37.29
N ARG A 23 23.78 -19.26 37.87
CA ARG A 23 24.11 -18.35 38.98
C ARG A 23 24.03 -16.87 38.56
N LYS A 24 24.51 -16.52 37.36
CA LYS A 24 24.38 -15.16 36.82
C LYS A 24 22.91 -14.77 36.62
N LEU A 25 22.07 -15.72 36.18
CA LEU A 25 20.63 -15.49 36.00
C LEU A 25 19.92 -15.28 37.34
N ILE A 26 20.22 -16.11 38.35
CA ILE A 26 19.66 -15.97 39.72
C ILE A 26 20.08 -14.65 40.37
N ASN A 27 21.35 -14.24 40.22
CA ASN A 27 21.79 -12.93 40.73
C ASN A 27 21.03 -11.77 40.08
N LYS A 28 20.73 -11.84 38.77
CA LYS A 28 19.88 -10.85 38.10
C LYS A 28 18.45 -10.86 38.65
N TYR A 29 17.91 -12.02 39.01
CA TYR A 29 16.57 -12.14 39.61
C TYR A 29 16.50 -11.55 41.02
N GLN A 30 17.48 -11.82 41.86
CA GLN A 30 17.57 -11.22 43.19
C GLN A 30 17.73 -9.70 43.11
N GLN A 31 18.57 -9.20 42.21
CA GLN A 31 18.72 -7.76 41.96
C GLN A 31 17.41 -7.10 41.50
N PHE A 32 16.65 -7.78 40.63
CA PHE A 32 15.35 -7.28 40.17
C PHE A 32 14.33 -7.19 41.31
N ASP A 33 14.23 -8.23 42.14
CA ASP A 33 13.34 -8.24 43.31
C ASP A 33 13.75 -7.19 44.35
N GLU A 34 15.05 -6.99 44.57
CA GLU A 34 15.57 -5.90 45.41
C GLU A 34 15.19 -4.51 44.87
N HIS A 35 15.26 -4.31 43.55
CA HIS A 35 14.86 -3.05 42.92
C HIS A 35 13.34 -2.80 43.05
N LEU A 36 12.52 -3.84 42.88
CA LEU A 36 11.07 -3.75 43.11
C LEU A 36 10.74 -3.39 44.55
N GLN A 37 11.44 -3.97 45.53
CA GLN A 37 11.26 -3.62 46.94
C GLN A 37 11.68 -2.18 47.24
N GLN A 38 12.74 -1.67 46.59
CA GLN A 38 13.20 -0.28 46.75
C GLN A 38 12.23 0.76 46.18
N LEU A 39 11.46 0.40 45.16
CA LEU A 39 10.51 1.31 44.50
C LEU A 39 9.27 1.65 45.36
N ASN A 40 8.98 0.85 46.39
CA ASN A 40 7.88 1.06 47.34
C ASN A 40 6.51 1.31 46.65
N ASP A 41 6.27 0.63 45.52
CA ASP A 41 5.06 0.78 44.72
C ASP A 41 3.90 -0.01 45.34
N THR A 42 3.00 0.72 46.00
CA THR A 42 1.80 0.13 46.63
C THR A 42 0.79 -0.40 45.62
N SER A 43 0.86 0.03 44.36
CA SER A 43 -0.05 -0.36 43.28
C SER A 43 0.41 -1.57 42.47
N ARG A 44 1.63 -2.07 42.73
CA ARG A 44 2.26 -3.19 42.00
C ARG A 44 2.28 -2.98 40.48
N LYS A 45 2.39 -1.74 40.02
CA LYS A 45 2.27 -1.34 38.62
C LYS A 45 3.27 -2.09 37.75
N ILE A 46 4.52 -2.21 38.20
CA ILE A 46 5.56 -2.88 37.43
C ILE A 46 5.27 -4.37 37.30
N GLU A 47 4.82 -5.03 38.38
CA GLU A 47 4.41 -6.42 38.32
C GLU A 47 3.27 -6.62 37.33
N HIS A 48 2.25 -5.75 37.33
CA HIS A 48 1.15 -5.84 36.35
C HIS A 48 1.64 -5.70 34.90
N ILE A 49 2.50 -4.71 34.62
CA ILE A 49 3.04 -4.47 33.28
C ILE A 49 3.87 -5.69 32.83
N MET A 50 4.72 -6.23 33.70
CA MET A 50 5.54 -7.41 33.39
C MET A 50 4.70 -8.66 33.19
N VAL A 51 3.68 -8.89 34.04
CA VAL A 51 2.75 -10.01 33.90
C VAL A 51 2.12 -9.99 32.51
N THR A 52 1.66 -8.82 32.10
CA THR A 52 0.98 -8.60 30.83
C THR A 52 1.93 -8.81 29.64
N ARG A 53 3.16 -8.29 29.71
CA ARG A 53 4.18 -8.50 28.68
C ARG A 53 4.53 -9.97 28.50
N ILE A 54 4.80 -10.69 29.58
CA ILE A 54 5.12 -12.13 29.52
C ILE A 54 3.92 -12.91 28.98
N HIS A 55 2.71 -12.60 29.43
CA HIS A 55 1.49 -13.23 28.93
C HIS A 55 1.28 -13.05 27.42
N MET A 56 1.52 -11.84 26.89
CA MET A 56 1.46 -11.58 25.45
C MET A 56 2.48 -12.41 24.67
N HIS A 57 3.73 -12.46 25.14
CA HIS A 57 4.78 -13.28 24.52
C HIS A 57 4.45 -14.77 24.50
N LEU A 58 3.94 -15.31 25.61
CA LEU A 58 3.55 -16.72 25.71
C LEU A 58 2.48 -17.07 24.67
N ILE A 59 1.47 -16.22 24.50
CA ILE A 59 0.38 -16.50 23.57
C ILE A 59 0.83 -16.43 22.10
N LEU A 60 1.65 -15.44 21.74
CA LEU A 60 2.17 -15.31 20.37
C LEU A 60 3.09 -16.46 19.94
N SER A 61 3.60 -17.23 20.89
CA SER A 61 4.42 -18.40 20.61
C SER A 61 3.63 -19.65 20.19
N VAL A 62 2.30 -19.64 20.34
CA VAL A 62 1.43 -20.81 20.13
C VAL A 62 0.50 -20.57 18.92
N ASN A 63 0.79 -21.20 17.79
CA ASN A 63 0.10 -20.94 16.51
C ASN A 63 -0.82 -22.06 16.00
N ASN A 64 -0.92 -23.22 16.68
CA ASN A 64 -1.68 -24.38 16.16
C ASN A 64 -2.56 -25.06 17.25
N LYS A 65 -3.79 -25.46 16.86
CA LYS A 65 -4.79 -26.09 17.73
C LYS A 65 -4.31 -27.41 18.34
N GLU A 66 -3.66 -28.26 17.56
CA GLU A 66 -3.08 -29.53 18.06
C GLU A 66 -1.98 -29.27 19.11
N THR A 67 -1.22 -28.19 18.95
CA THR A 67 -0.19 -27.79 19.92
C THR A 67 -0.81 -27.31 21.23
N ILE A 68 -1.98 -26.66 21.18
CA ILE A 68 -2.68 -26.17 22.38
C ILE A 68 -3.22 -27.33 23.22
N GLU A 69 -3.84 -28.34 22.59
CA GLU A 69 -4.38 -29.51 23.31
C GLU A 69 -3.26 -30.30 24.02
N ASN A 70 -2.11 -30.47 23.36
CA ASN A 70 -0.92 -31.09 23.97
C ASN A 70 -0.38 -30.28 25.16
N ILE A 71 -0.30 -28.95 25.05
CA ILE A 71 0.15 -28.08 26.16
C ILE A 71 -0.80 -28.23 27.37
N LEU A 72 -2.11 -28.26 27.16
CA LEU A 72 -3.07 -28.45 28.26
C LEU A 72 -2.87 -29.79 28.96
N GLN A 73 -2.62 -30.86 28.20
CA GLN A 73 -2.42 -32.20 28.75
C GLN A 73 -1.08 -32.35 29.50
N GLU A 74 0.03 -31.93 28.91
CA GLU A 74 1.36 -32.06 29.51
C GLU A 74 1.50 -31.25 30.80
N HIS A 75 0.86 -30.09 30.86
CA HIS A 75 1.05 -29.13 31.95
C HIS A 75 -0.08 -29.08 32.99
N PHE A 76 -1.05 -30.00 32.95
CA PHE A 76 -2.18 -30.00 33.90
C PHE A 76 -1.75 -30.11 35.37
N ASN A 77 -0.79 -31.00 35.69
CA ASN A 77 -0.28 -31.14 37.06
C ASN A 77 0.40 -29.85 37.55
N GLN A 78 1.09 -29.15 36.66
CA GLN A 78 1.71 -27.85 36.95
C GLN A 78 0.64 -26.76 37.20
N PHE A 79 -0.49 -26.83 36.49
CA PHE A 79 -1.62 -25.93 36.72
C PHE A 79 -2.25 -26.12 38.09
N GLU A 80 -2.50 -27.36 38.50
CA GLU A 80 -3.03 -27.65 39.84
C GLU A 80 -2.07 -27.17 40.94
N GLU A 81 -0.76 -27.42 40.80
CA GLU A 81 0.23 -27.01 41.78
C GLU A 81 0.39 -25.49 41.86
N ASN A 82 0.41 -24.78 40.72
CA ASN A 82 0.50 -23.32 40.70
C ASN A 82 -0.71 -22.64 41.36
N ILE A 83 -1.92 -23.20 41.26
CA ILE A 83 -3.12 -22.72 41.97
C ILE A 83 -2.94 -22.87 43.49
N ARG A 84 -2.36 -23.99 43.95
CA ARG A 84 -2.09 -24.21 45.38
C ARG A 84 -1.05 -23.24 45.91
N ILE A 85 0.05 -23.05 45.18
CA ILE A 85 1.13 -22.14 45.55
C ILE A 85 0.60 -20.72 45.69
N ILE A 86 -0.11 -20.19 44.68
CA ILE A 86 -0.56 -18.78 44.69
C ILE A 86 -1.55 -18.49 45.81
N GLN A 87 -2.38 -19.46 46.20
CA GLN A 87 -3.30 -19.31 47.32
C GLN A 87 -2.58 -19.26 48.68
N ASN A 88 -1.53 -20.06 48.86
CA ASN A 88 -0.74 -20.08 50.09
C ASN A 88 0.25 -18.89 50.20
N THR A 89 0.54 -18.21 49.09
CA THR A 89 1.61 -17.20 49.00
C THR A 89 1.17 -15.79 48.59
N GLN A 90 -0.03 -15.36 49.01
CA GLN A 90 -0.53 -13.98 48.79
C GLN A 90 0.41 -12.86 49.31
N LYS A 91 1.48 -13.21 50.05
CA LYS A 91 2.54 -12.31 50.55
C LYS A 91 3.83 -12.25 49.71
N HIS A 92 3.97 -13.02 48.63
CA HIS A 92 5.16 -12.93 47.78
C HIS A 92 5.13 -11.68 46.89
N TYR A 93 6.26 -10.96 46.87
CA TYR A 93 6.53 -9.80 46.03
C TYR A 93 7.53 -10.19 44.93
N GLY A 94 7.46 -9.53 43.78
CA GLY A 94 8.48 -9.67 42.74
C GLY A 94 8.25 -10.78 41.72
N LEU A 95 9.35 -11.29 41.18
CA LEU A 95 9.39 -12.16 40.00
C LEU A 95 8.57 -13.44 40.13
N THR A 96 8.51 -14.01 41.34
CA THR A 96 7.76 -15.24 41.61
C THR A 96 6.27 -15.06 41.32
N LEU A 97 5.70 -13.95 41.80
CA LEU A 97 4.30 -13.62 41.58
C LEU A 97 4.04 -13.32 40.10
N ILE A 98 4.93 -12.55 39.46
CA ILE A 98 4.84 -12.24 38.02
C ILE A 98 4.76 -13.53 37.20
N SER A 99 5.67 -14.46 37.48
CA SER A 99 5.80 -15.73 36.74
C SER A 99 4.55 -16.61 36.90
N LEU A 100 4.10 -16.80 38.14
CA LEU A 100 2.93 -17.62 38.45
C LEU A 100 1.67 -17.07 37.80
N ILE A 101 1.43 -15.75 37.92
CA ILE A 101 0.23 -15.12 37.35
C ILE A 101 0.26 -15.17 35.83
N SER A 102 1.38 -14.82 35.18
CA SER A 102 1.48 -14.86 33.71
C SER A 102 1.17 -16.25 33.16
N TRP A 103 1.69 -17.28 33.81
CA TRP A 103 1.51 -18.66 33.37
C TRP A 103 0.08 -19.16 33.64
N LEU A 104 -0.48 -18.89 34.82
CA LEU A 104 -1.87 -19.27 35.14
C LEU A 104 -2.87 -18.57 34.23
N LYS A 105 -2.64 -17.30 33.91
CA LYS A 105 -3.44 -16.53 32.95
C LYS A 105 -3.37 -17.15 31.55
N HIS A 106 -2.17 -17.51 31.10
CA HIS A 106 -1.95 -18.18 29.82
C HIS A 106 -2.70 -19.52 29.74
N TYR A 107 -2.54 -20.39 30.73
CA TYR A 107 -3.19 -21.71 30.77
C TYR A 107 -4.73 -21.60 30.78
N ALA A 108 -5.28 -20.68 31.58
CA ALA A 108 -6.72 -20.43 31.63
C ALA A 108 -7.28 -19.93 30.28
N GLN A 109 -6.53 -19.10 29.56
CA GLN A 109 -6.91 -18.64 28.23
C GLN A 109 -6.86 -19.75 27.17
N LEU A 110 -5.84 -20.63 27.21
CA LEU A 110 -5.78 -21.80 26.34
C LEU A 110 -6.98 -22.74 26.57
N TYR A 111 -7.37 -22.95 27.83
CA TYR A 111 -8.59 -23.70 28.17
C TYR A 111 -9.84 -23.03 27.58
N ALA A 112 -10.00 -21.71 27.70
CA ALA A 112 -11.13 -20.98 27.11
C ALA A 112 -11.18 -21.13 25.57
N PHE A 113 -10.04 -21.07 24.89
CA PHE A 113 -9.94 -21.27 23.44
C PHE A 113 -10.43 -22.66 23.02
N VAL A 114 -9.96 -23.70 23.71
CA VAL A 114 -10.31 -25.10 23.46
C VAL A 114 -11.78 -25.35 23.77
N PHE A 115 -12.29 -24.75 24.86
CA PHE A 115 -13.69 -24.79 25.25
C PHE A 115 -14.62 -24.23 24.17
N ILE A 116 -14.33 -23.05 23.61
CA ILE A 116 -15.18 -22.45 22.54
C ILE A 116 -15.30 -23.38 21.34
N ASN A 117 -14.18 -23.97 20.93
CA ASN A 117 -14.06 -24.79 19.73
C ASN A 117 -14.61 -26.23 19.87
N ASP A 118 -15.30 -26.53 20.96
CA ASP A 118 -16.01 -27.80 21.23
C ASP A 118 -15.15 -29.07 21.02
N SER A 119 -13.87 -29.02 21.41
CA SER A 119 -13.00 -30.20 21.36
C SER A 119 -13.42 -31.22 22.43
N HIS A 120 -13.47 -32.51 22.09
CA HIS A 120 -13.83 -33.59 23.01
C HIS A 120 -12.61 -34.24 23.69
N HIS A 121 -11.62 -33.44 24.10
CA HIS A 121 -10.38 -33.95 24.70
C HIS A 121 -10.56 -34.33 26.17
N ALA A 122 -10.04 -35.50 26.59
CA ALA A 122 -10.21 -36.04 27.95
C ALA A 122 -9.75 -35.09 29.07
N ILE A 123 -8.70 -34.29 28.81
CA ILE A 123 -8.15 -33.32 29.76
C ILE A 123 -9.17 -32.27 30.23
N LEU A 124 -10.18 -31.96 29.41
CA LEU A 124 -11.21 -30.98 29.75
C LEU A 124 -12.11 -31.46 30.90
N GLU A 125 -12.32 -32.78 31.01
CA GLU A 125 -13.06 -33.34 32.15
C GLU A 125 -12.28 -33.21 33.46
N ASP A 126 -10.96 -33.34 33.41
CA ASP A 126 -10.12 -33.20 34.60
C ASP A 126 -9.99 -31.75 35.05
N ILE A 127 -9.90 -30.81 34.10
CA ILE A 127 -10.01 -29.37 34.38
C ILE A 127 -11.40 -29.02 34.94
N ASP A 128 -12.49 -29.58 34.39
CA ASP A 128 -13.86 -29.39 34.91
C ASP A 128 -13.97 -29.87 36.36
N LYS A 129 -13.44 -31.06 36.69
CA LYS A 129 -13.41 -31.57 38.07
C LYS A 129 -12.63 -30.66 39.01
N LEU A 130 -11.47 -30.15 38.59
CA LEU A 130 -10.65 -29.25 39.41
C LEU A 130 -11.38 -27.94 39.68
N LEU A 131 -11.99 -27.33 38.67
CA LEU A 131 -12.75 -26.09 38.82
C LEU A 131 -14.04 -26.32 39.63
N THR A 132 -14.67 -27.48 39.59
CA THR A 132 -15.86 -27.77 40.41
C THR A 132 -15.53 -27.91 41.90
N ARG A 133 -14.29 -28.29 42.25
CA ARG A 133 -13.82 -28.29 43.64
C ARG A 133 -13.66 -26.85 44.13
N ASP A 134 -14.55 -26.39 45.00
CA ASP A 134 -14.46 -25.08 45.66
C ASP A 134 -13.41 -25.07 46.81
N ASP A 135 -12.40 -25.95 46.72
CA ASP A 135 -11.35 -26.12 47.74
C ASP A 135 -10.39 -24.92 47.78
N PHE A 136 -10.32 -24.15 46.68
CA PHE A 136 -9.40 -23.03 46.48
C PHE A 136 -10.17 -21.74 46.17
N LEU A 137 -10.06 -20.72 47.04
CA LEU A 137 -10.67 -19.40 46.79
C LEU A 137 -10.16 -18.78 45.48
N PHE A 138 -8.90 -19.01 45.11
CA PHE A 138 -8.35 -18.48 43.86
C PHE A 138 -9.00 -19.09 42.59
N CYS A 139 -9.62 -20.27 42.70
CA CYS A 139 -10.40 -20.83 41.60
C CYS A 139 -11.58 -19.92 41.22
N SER A 140 -12.13 -19.12 42.13
CA SER A 140 -13.20 -18.16 41.78
C SER A 140 -12.70 -17.11 40.78
N THR A 141 -11.47 -16.61 40.94
CA THR A 141 -10.83 -15.65 40.02
C THR A 141 -10.58 -16.29 38.66
N ILE A 142 -10.09 -17.53 38.63
CA ILE A 142 -9.85 -18.28 37.39
C ILE A 142 -11.17 -18.56 36.65
N LYS A 143 -12.22 -19.00 37.36
CA LYS A 143 -13.56 -19.21 36.79
C LYS A 143 -14.10 -17.93 36.15
N LEU A 144 -14.03 -16.81 36.87
CA LEU A 144 -14.46 -15.51 36.37
C LEU A 144 -13.64 -15.10 35.14
N PHE A 145 -12.31 -15.25 35.16
CA PHE A 145 -11.45 -14.94 34.03
C PHE A 145 -11.75 -15.80 32.80
N ILE A 146 -12.01 -17.10 32.97
CA ILE A 146 -12.41 -17.98 31.86
C ILE A 146 -13.72 -17.47 31.24
N ILE A 147 -14.75 -17.16 32.04
CA ILE A 147 -16.04 -16.66 31.50
C ILE A 147 -15.84 -15.33 30.76
N LYS A 148 -15.04 -14.42 31.31
CA LYS A 148 -14.63 -13.17 30.67
C LYS A 148 -13.99 -13.42 29.30
N GLN A 149 -13.04 -14.36 29.21
CA GLN A 149 -12.39 -14.75 27.95
C GLN A 149 -13.39 -15.39 26.98
N LEU A 150 -14.32 -16.22 27.45
CA LEU A 150 -15.34 -16.84 26.61
C LEU A 150 -16.26 -15.82 25.91
N CYS A 151 -16.75 -14.83 26.67
CA CYS A 151 -17.54 -13.73 26.11
C CYS A 151 -16.72 -12.92 25.10
N GLN A 152 -15.46 -12.61 25.44
CA GLN A 152 -14.60 -11.79 24.59
C GLN A 152 -14.25 -12.50 23.27
N MET A 153 -13.72 -13.72 23.34
CA MET A 153 -13.24 -14.47 22.17
C MET A 153 -14.37 -14.87 21.22
N SER A 154 -15.60 -14.99 21.74
CA SER A 154 -16.78 -15.29 20.93
C SER A 154 -17.52 -14.03 20.44
N ASN A 155 -17.13 -12.84 20.92
CA ASN A 155 -17.83 -11.57 20.72
C ASN A 155 -19.35 -11.66 20.99
N ILE A 156 -19.73 -12.24 22.13
CA ILE A 156 -21.13 -12.42 22.54
C ILE A 156 -21.38 -11.87 23.95
N THR A 157 -22.64 -11.54 24.22
CA THR A 157 -23.03 -11.14 25.58
C THR A 157 -23.02 -12.35 26.52
N LEU A 158 -22.99 -12.09 27.83
CA LEU A 158 -23.12 -13.16 28.81
C LEU A 158 -24.41 -13.97 28.58
N ASN A 159 -25.52 -13.30 28.21
CA ASN A 159 -26.81 -13.93 27.93
C ASN A 159 -26.73 -14.95 26.78
N ASP A 160 -26.11 -14.56 25.68
CA ASP A 160 -25.92 -15.45 24.53
C ASP A 160 -25.00 -16.62 24.90
N LEU A 161 -23.95 -16.36 25.70
CA LEU A 161 -23.08 -17.42 26.22
C LEU A 161 -23.88 -18.41 27.07
N ARG A 162 -24.85 -17.94 27.87
CA ARG A 162 -25.74 -18.81 28.64
C ARG A 162 -26.47 -19.78 27.71
N ASP A 163 -27.06 -19.27 26.63
CA ASP A 163 -27.83 -20.08 25.68
C ASP A 163 -26.97 -21.13 24.96
N ILE A 164 -25.71 -20.80 24.65
CA ILE A 164 -24.75 -21.74 24.06
C ILE A 164 -24.33 -22.83 25.07
N ILE A 165 -24.08 -22.45 26.32
CA ILE A 165 -23.55 -23.36 27.35
C ILE A 165 -24.62 -24.25 27.98
N ILE A 166 -25.91 -23.87 27.93
CA ILE A 166 -27.03 -24.65 28.50
C ILE A 166 -27.02 -26.11 27.99
N ASN A 167 -26.60 -26.34 26.75
CA ASN A 167 -26.56 -27.68 26.14
C ASN A 167 -25.22 -28.42 26.34
N ARG A 168 -24.20 -27.79 26.94
CA ARG A 168 -22.88 -28.40 27.20
C ARG A 168 -22.84 -29.08 28.57
N ASN A 169 -22.07 -30.16 28.67
CA ASN A 169 -21.97 -31.02 29.86
C ASN A 169 -20.80 -30.60 30.76
N VAL A 170 -20.81 -29.35 31.24
CA VAL A 170 -19.73 -28.74 32.05
C VAL A 170 -20.30 -28.38 33.42
N THR A 171 -19.71 -28.89 34.49
CA THR A 171 -20.31 -28.84 35.83
C THR A 171 -20.03 -27.54 36.57
N TRP A 172 -18.81 -27.00 36.49
CA TRP A 172 -18.42 -25.81 37.29
C TRP A 172 -19.13 -24.52 36.83
N ILE A 173 -19.47 -24.42 35.54
CA ILE A 173 -19.97 -23.18 34.94
C ILE A 173 -21.50 -23.00 35.08
N ARG A 174 -22.25 -24.11 35.11
CA ARG A 174 -23.72 -24.12 35.27
C ARG A 174 -24.23 -23.30 36.46
N PRO A 175 -23.69 -23.43 37.69
CA PRO A 175 -24.17 -22.66 38.83
C PRO A 175 -23.90 -21.15 38.73
N MET A 176 -22.90 -20.73 37.94
CA MET A 176 -22.61 -19.30 37.71
C MET A 176 -23.51 -18.68 36.62
N ILE A 177 -24.05 -19.51 35.72
CA ILE A 177 -24.79 -19.09 34.53
C ILE A 177 -26.31 -19.26 34.68
N ALA A 178 -26.79 -20.19 35.50
CA ALA A 178 -28.21 -20.46 35.68
C ALA A 178 -28.91 -19.34 36.47
N LEU A 179 -29.79 -18.56 35.80
CA LEU A 179 -30.60 -17.51 36.43
C LEU A 179 -32.06 -17.89 36.58
N THR A 180 -32.70 -17.38 37.64
CA THR A 180 -34.17 -17.38 37.75
C THR A 180 -34.79 -16.36 36.80
N THR A 181 -35.99 -16.64 36.28
CA THR A 181 -36.71 -15.77 35.32
C THR A 181 -36.93 -14.34 35.83
N SER A 182 -36.98 -14.15 37.15
CA SER A 182 -37.07 -12.84 37.83
C SER A 182 -35.78 -12.01 37.80
N GLN A 183 -34.61 -12.65 37.66
CA GLN A 183 -33.31 -11.97 37.53
C GLN A 183 -33.08 -11.49 36.10
N LYS A 184 -33.50 -12.27 35.08
CA LYS A 184 -33.42 -11.87 33.65
C LYS A 184 -34.06 -10.51 33.37
N THR A 185 -35.23 -10.21 33.95
CA THR A 185 -35.91 -8.92 33.72
C THR A 185 -35.25 -7.75 34.44
N LYS A 186 -34.59 -8.01 35.59
CA LYS A 186 -33.79 -7.00 36.30
C LYS A 186 -32.46 -6.72 35.59
N GLU A 187 -31.84 -7.75 35.00
CA GLU A 187 -30.61 -7.62 34.21
C GLU A 187 -30.83 -6.84 32.92
N ILE A 188 -31.94 -7.06 32.20
CA ILE A 188 -32.28 -6.27 30.99
C ILE A 188 -32.44 -4.77 31.31
N ARG A 189 -32.96 -4.43 32.50
CA ARG A 189 -33.06 -3.02 32.93
C ARG A 189 -31.73 -2.41 33.35
N ARG A 190 -30.77 -3.22 33.82
CA ARG A 190 -29.41 -2.77 34.15
C ARG A 190 -28.51 -2.66 32.93
N SER A 191 -28.71 -3.48 31.91
CA SER A 191 -27.90 -3.47 30.67
C SER A 191 -28.15 -2.24 29.79
N LEU A 192 -29.26 -1.52 29.99
CA LEU A 192 -29.65 -0.38 29.17
C LEU A 192 -29.19 0.94 29.79
N ILE A 193 -28.10 1.51 29.28
CA ILE A 193 -27.50 2.74 29.80
C ILE A 193 -28.19 3.97 29.20
N LEU A 194 -28.89 4.74 30.03
CA LEU A 194 -29.62 5.94 29.61
C LEU A 194 -28.74 7.21 29.64
N PRO A 195 -29.00 8.22 28.78
CA PRO A 195 -28.26 9.47 28.76
C PRO A 195 -28.47 10.22 30.08
N THR A 196 -27.47 10.17 30.95
CA THR A 196 -27.51 10.73 32.31
C THR A 196 -26.39 11.76 32.50
N PRO A 197 -26.68 12.95 33.06
CA PRO A 197 -25.67 13.98 33.36
C PRO A 197 -24.78 13.61 34.54
N LEU A 198 -23.89 12.65 34.34
CA LEU A 198 -23.04 12.10 35.41
C LEU A 198 -21.83 12.96 35.75
N PHE A 199 -21.35 13.76 34.79
CA PHE A 199 -20.11 14.53 34.93
C PHE A 199 -20.38 16.02 35.12
N GLU A 200 -21.31 16.57 34.33
CA GLU A 200 -21.82 17.93 34.50
C GLU A 200 -23.25 17.84 35.05
N CYS A 201 -23.58 18.62 36.09
CA CYS A 201 -24.93 18.73 36.67
C CYS A 201 -25.47 17.51 37.45
N TYR A 202 -24.61 16.59 37.93
CA TYR A 202 -25.03 15.38 38.65
C TYR A 202 -25.97 15.66 39.84
N ASP A 203 -25.57 16.56 40.75
CA ASP A 203 -26.34 16.89 41.95
C ASP A 203 -27.71 17.50 41.59
N GLU A 204 -27.75 18.29 40.53
CA GLU A 204 -28.96 18.94 40.05
C GLU A 204 -29.92 17.93 39.42
N PHE A 205 -29.40 16.94 38.69
CA PHE A 205 -30.20 15.84 38.15
C PHE A 205 -30.77 14.96 39.26
N ILE A 206 -29.97 14.60 40.27
CA ILE A 206 -30.45 13.88 41.47
C ILE A 206 -31.58 14.65 42.15
N ARG A 207 -31.45 15.98 42.27
CA ARG A 207 -32.49 16.84 42.85
C ARG A 207 -33.77 16.82 42.03
N VAL A 208 -33.68 16.95 40.71
CA VAL A 208 -34.82 16.92 39.79
C VAL A 208 -35.49 15.55 39.81
N ASP A 209 -34.73 14.46 39.72
CA ASP A 209 -35.23 13.09 39.78
C ASP A 209 -35.97 12.81 41.10
N ARG A 210 -35.42 13.23 42.25
CA ARG A 210 -36.11 13.08 43.55
C ARG A 210 -37.48 13.77 43.59
N ILE A 211 -37.60 14.96 43.00
CA ILE A 211 -38.86 15.71 42.96
C ILE A 211 -39.86 15.03 42.01
N LEU A 212 -39.40 14.63 40.83
CA LEU A 212 -40.26 14.05 39.79
C LEU A 212 -40.62 12.59 40.05
N THR A 213 -39.82 11.83 40.80
CA THR A 213 -40.02 10.39 41.04
C THR A 213 -40.63 10.10 42.43
N ASN A 214 -40.18 10.77 43.50
CA ASN A 214 -40.54 10.40 44.90
C ASN A 214 -41.60 11.28 45.56
N ASN A 215 -41.81 12.54 45.13
CA ASN A 215 -42.71 13.50 45.80
C ASN A 215 -43.45 14.40 44.78
N VAL A 216 -44.26 13.79 43.92
CA VAL A 216 -44.89 14.46 42.79
C VAL A 216 -46.06 15.36 43.22
N LYS A 217 -45.77 16.60 43.62
CA LYS A 217 -46.76 17.65 43.83
C LYS A 217 -46.71 18.67 42.70
N ILE A 218 -47.88 19.08 42.20
CA ILE A 218 -48.01 20.06 41.10
C ILE A 218 -47.26 21.37 41.42
N ASN A 219 -47.29 21.82 42.68
CA ASN A 219 -46.58 23.03 43.11
C ASN A 219 -45.05 22.90 43.03
N ASP A 220 -44.51 21.72 43.34
CA ASP A 220 -43.07 21.46 43.29
C ASP A 220 -42.59 21.40 41.83
N ILE A 221 -43.40 20.82 40.93
CA ILE A 221 -43.15 20.83 39.48
C ILE A 221 -43.25 22.25 38.91
N ARG A 222 -44.27 23.02 39.32
CA ARG A 222 -44.40 24.43 38.92
C ARG A 222 -43.19 25.25 39.36
N GLN A 223 -42.66 24.97 40.55
CA GLN A 223 -41.43 25.61 41.04
C GLN A 223 -40.20 25.19 40.22
N LEU A 224 -40.09 23.90 39.84
CA LEU A 224 -39.05 23.44 38.92
C LEU A 224 -39.12 24.14 37.58
N VAL A 225 -40.30 24.24 36.96
CA VAL A 225 -40.50 24.96 35.68
C VAL A 225 -40.06 26.43 35.79
N LYS A 226 -40.36 27.10 36.91
CA LYS A 226 -39.85 28.47 37.15
C LYS A 226 -38.32 28.53 37.27
N GLN A 227 -37.69 27.52 37.86
CA GLN A 227 -36.23 27.45 37.95
C GLN A 227 -35.59 27.18 36.58
N CYS A 228 -36.25 26.38 35.73
CA CYS A 228 -35.82 26.15 34.36
C CYS A 228 -35.69 27.47 33.57
N GLN A 229 -36.48 28.50 33.84
CA GLN A 229 -36.35 29.80 33.16
C GLN A 229 -35.02 30.52 33.44
N ILE A 230 -34.35 30.20 34.55
CA ILE A 230 -33.19 30.96 35.05
C ILE A 230 -31.91 30.11 35.01
N LYS A 231 -32.03 28.78 35.14
CA LYS A 231 -30.90 27.86 35.27
C LYS A 231 -30.88 26.85 34.12
N GLN A 232 -29.84 26.94 33.30
CA GLN A 232 -29.55 26.00 32.21
C GLN A 232 -29.50 24.54 32.71
N GLU A 233 -28.78 24.32 33.81
CA GLU A 233 -28.56 22.98 34.39
C GLU A 233 -29.90 22.33 34.78
N THR A 234 -30.77 23.09 35.46
CA THR A 234 -32.12 22.63 35.84
C THR A 234 -32.97 22.34 34.62
N PHE A 235 -32.94 23.22 33.61
CA PHE A 235 -33.69 23.05 32.37
C PHE A 235 -33.26 21.76 31.64
N TYR A 236 -31.96 21.56 31.48
CA TYR A 236 -31.42 20.36 30.85
C TYR A 236 -31.80 19.10 31.62
N CYS A 237 -31.54 19.06 32.94
CA CYS A 237 -31.87 17.93 33.79
C CYS A 237 -33.37 17.58 33.77
N PHE A 238 -34.24 18.60 33.70
CA PHE A 238 -35.68 18.42 33.58
C PHE A 238 -36.05 17.68 32.28
N ILE A 239 -35.50 18.09 31.13
CA ILE A 239 -35.77 17.39 29.86
C ILE A 239 -35.16 15.99 29.84
N ILE A 240 -33.93 15.80 30.35
CA ILE A 240 -33.30 14.48 30.43
C ILE A 240 -34.16 13.51 31.24
N TRP A 241 -34.75 13.95 32.34
CA TRP A 241 -35.68 13.11 33.11
C TRP A 241 -36.87 12.65 32.26
N PHE A 242 -37.45 13.53 31.44
CA PHE A 242 -38.52 13.13 30.50
C PHE A 242 -38.02 12.18 29.40
N ILE A 243 -36.76 12.27 28.98
CA ILE A 243 -36.14 11.31 28.06
C ILE A 243 -35.94 9.94 28.75
N HIS A 244 -35.60 9.91 30.04
CA HIS A 244 -35.58 8.65 30.82
C HIS A 244 -36.97 8.06 30.94
N TYR A 245 -37.97 8.89 31.26
CA TYR A 245 -39.37 8.48 31.32
C TYR A 245 -39.85 7.94 29.96
N TYR A 246 -39.40 8.53 28.86
CA TYR A 246 -39.70 8.12 27.50
C TYR A 246 -39.20 6.70 27.15
N ALA A 247 -38.03 6.29 27.68
CA ALA A 247 -37.45 4.97 27.43
C ALA A 247 -38.36 3.79 27.82
N ARG A 248 -39.37 4.01 28.67
CA ARG A 248 -40.37 3.00 29.03
C ARG A 248 -41.05 2.36 27.81
N PHE A 249 -41.29 3.13 26.73
CA PHE A 249 -41.95 2.66 25.52
C PHE A 249 -41.13 1.64 24.73
N TYR A 250 -39.82 1.58 24.99
CA TYR A 250 -38.96 0.52 24.47
C TYR A 250 -38.98 -0.73 25.37
N ILE A 251 -38.97 -0.54 26.70
CA ILE A 251 -38.81 -1.62 27.67
C ILE A 251 -40.07 -2.49 27.85
N ASN A 252 -41.27 -1.91 27.73
CA ASN A 252 -42.53 -2.61 28.00
C ASN A 252 -43.47 -2.53 26.80
N ASP A 253 -43.89 -3.68 26.27
CA ASP A 253 -44.88 -3.79 25.17
C ASP A 253 -46.30 -3.35 25.56
N ASP A 254 -46.69 -3.57 26.82
CA ASP A 254 -48.04 -3.30 27.35
C ASP A 254 -48.02 -2.20 28.43
N ILE A 255 -47.63 -0.97 28.06
CA ILE A 255 -47.80 0.16 28.98
C ILE A 255 -49.25 0.60 28.93
N SER A 256 -50.02 0.27 29.97
CA SER A 256 -51.20 1.06 30.31
C SER A 256 -50.73 2.51 30.47
N LEU A 257 -51.10 3.36 29.51
CA LEU A 257 -50.78 4.78 29.44
C LEU A 257 -50.97 5.44 30.82
N ASN A 258 -49.87 5.56 31.59
CA ASN A 258 -49.88 6.43 32.76
C ASN A 258 -49.82 7.86 32.22
N ASN A 259 -51.01 8.39 31.94
CA ASN A 259 -51.23 9.71 31.35
C ASN A 259 -51.03 10.85 32.36
N TYR A 260 -50.52 10.56 33.57
CA TYR A 260 -50.36 11.58 34.61
C TYR A 260 -49.56 12.79 34.10
N TYR A 261 -48.33 12.60 33.62
CA TYR A 261 -47.51 13.71 33.14
C TYR A 261 -48.05 14.35 31.86
N GLN A 262 -48.67 13.57 30.97
CA GLN A 262 -49.32 14.13 29.78
C GLN A 262 -50.45 15.09 30.19
N GLN A 263 -51.36 14.65 31.06
CA GLN A 263 -52.46 15.48 31.55
C GLN A 263 -51.96 16.70 32.31
N LEU A 264 -50.92 16.53 33.14
CA LEU A 264 -50.30 17.62 33.89
C LEU A 264 -49.73 18.69 32.94
N ILE A 265 -49.01 18.28 31.89
CA ILE A 265 -48.40 19.19 30.91
C ILE A 265 -49.47 19.88 30.05
N GLU A 266 -50.47 19.13 29.55
CA GLU A 266 -51.48 19.66 28.64
C GLU A 266 -52.56 20.51 29.34
N LYS A 267 -52.96 20.15 30.58
CA LYS A 267 -54.09 20.79 31.29
C LYS A 267 -53.67 21.72 32.42
N ASP A 268 -52.73 21.30 33.27
CA ASP A 268 -52.47 21.98 34.55
C ASP A 268 -51.29 22.97 34.49
N LEU A 269 -50.33 22.76 33.59
CA LEU A 269 -49.09 23.55 33.48
C LEU A 269 -48.82 24.09 32.07
N SER A 270 -49.77 23.98 31.14
CA SER A 270 -49.54 24.30 29.71
C SER A 270 -49.05 25.73 29.49
N ARG A 271 -49.60 26.71 30.22
CA ARG A 271 -49.15 28.11 30.14
C ARG A 271 -47.73 28.27 30.67
N GLU A 272 -47.45 27.77 31.87
CA GLU A 272 -46.13 27.89 32.48
C GLU A 272 -45.04 27.18 31.65
N ILE A 273 -45.37 26.04 31.04
CA ILE A 273 -44.44 25.31 30.17
C ILE A 273 -44.22 26.07 28.86
N ILE A 274 -45.26 26.58 28.20
CA ILE A 274 -45.08 27.38 26.97
C ILE A 274 -44.26 28.63 27.26
N ASP A 275 -44.51 29.32 28.38
CA ASP A 275 -43.77 30.52 28.78
C ASP A 275 -42.29 30.22 29.07
N CYS A 276 -41.97 29.02 29.58
CA CYS A 276 -40.60 28.62 29.91
C CYS A 276 -39.84 28.00 28.71
N PHE A 277 -40.49 27.11 27.96
CA PHE A 277 -39.86 26.23 26.98
C PHE A 277 -40.16 26.60 25.52
N ASP A 278 -40.95 27.66 25.29
CA ASP A 278 -41.63 27.96 24.02
C ASP A 278 -42.51 26.79 23.52
N LEU A 279 -43.16 26.99 22.37
CA LEU A 279 -43.92 25.95 21.70
C LEU A 279 -43.06 24.72 21.36
N LEU A 280 -41.77 24.93 21.06
CA LEU A 280 -40.86 23.86 20.68
C LEU A 280 -40.63 22.86 21.82
N GLY A 281 -40.24 23.33 23.01
CA GLY A 281 -40.04 22.45 24.16
C GLY A 281 -41.34 21.92 24.74
N TYR A 282 -42.45 22.68 24.68
CA TYR A 282 -43.79 22.16 25.02
C TYR A 282 -44.17 20.94 24.16
N LYS A 283 -44.01 21.03 22.83
CA LYS A 283 -44.27 19.91 21.91
C LYS A 283 -43.37 18.71 22.21
N LEU A 284 -42.08 18.94 22.47
CA LEU A 284 -41.14 17.88 22.84
C LEU A 284 -41.61 17.11 24.08
N LEU A 285 -41.96 17.83 25.16
CA LEU A 285 -42.40 17.20 26.42
C LEU A 285 -43.68 16.36 26.23
N ILE A 286 -44.63 16.83 25.42
CA ILE A 286 -45.82 16.05 25.06
C ILE A 286 -45.41 14.79 24.29
N PHE A 287 -44.57 14.91 23.27
CA PHE A 287 -44.17 13.77 22.45
C PHE A 287 -43.37 12.71 23.25
N LEU A 288 -42.55 13.13 24.20
CA LEU A 288 -41.88 12.21 25.14
C LEU A 288 -42.91 11.48 26.04
N CYS A 289 -44.04 12.11 26.36
CA CYS A 289 -45.11 11.48 27.14
C CYS A 289 -45.99 10.53 26.31
N THR A 290 -46.19 10.80 25.01
CA THR A 290 -47.14 10.11 24.13
C THR A 290 -46.52 9.17 23.09
N ASN A 291 -45.19 9.05 23.10
CA ASN A 291 -44.40 8.25 22.15
C ASN A 291 -44.31 8.76 20.71
N PHE A 292 -44.47 10.07 20.48
CA PHE A 292 -44.54 10.69 19.15
C PHE A 292 -45.72 10.16 18.30
N ASN A 293 -46.21 10.99 17.37
CA ASN A 293 -47.41 10.65 16.60
C ASN A 293 -47.07 9.69 15.45
N ASN A 294 -47.54 8.44 15.54
CA ASN A 294 -47.45 7.36 14.54
C ASN A 294 -46.07 6.70 14.34
N ASN A 295 -46.09 5.43 13.91
CA ASN A 295 -44.91 4.63 13.58
C ASN A 295 -44.02 5.21 12.45
N SER A 296 -44.47 6.28 11.77
CA SER A 296 -43.73 6.94 10.69
C SER A 296 -42.71 7.98 11.19
N ASN A 297 -42.84 8.47 12.44
CA ASN A 297 -41.92 9.44 13.01
C ASN A 297 -40.59 8.76 13.39
N TYR A 298 -39.46 9.41 13.10
CA TYR A 298 -38.13 8.87 13.43
C TYR A 298 -37.95 8.50 14.91
N PHE A 299 -38.51 9.31 15.81
CA PHE A 299 -38.29 9.16 17.24
C PHE A 299 -39.14 8.04 17.85
N TYR A 300 -40.26 7.64 17.25
CA TYR A 300 -41.18 6.61 17.76
C TYR A 300 -40.45 5.34 18.24
N LEU A 301 -40.65 4.96 19.51
CA LEU A 301 -40.03 3.77 20.10
C LEU A 301 -40.96 2.56 20.07
N ASN A 302 -40.38 1.40 19.81
CA ASN A 302 -41.03 0.10 19.98
C ASN A 302 -40.03 -0.98 20.41
N SER A 303 -40.52 -2.04 21.04
CA SER A 303 -39.71 -3.15 21.59
C SER A 303 -38.95 -3.98 20.54
N LYS A 304 -39.36 -3.93 19.27
CA LYS A 304 -38.71 -4.68 18.18
C LYS A 304 -37.47 -3.98 17.64
N MET A 305 -37.21 -2.74 18.06
CA MET A 305 -36.01 -2.01 17.65
C MET A 305 -34.76 -2.64 18.24
N THR A 306 -33.68 -2.60 17.46
CA THR A 306 -32.36 -2.96 17.97
C THR A 306 -31.90 -1.95 19.03
N ILE A 307 -31.02 -2.38 19.95
CA ILE A 307 -30.45 -1.52 20.99
C ILE A 307 -29.74 -0.30 20.37
N ASP A 308 -29.02 -0.48 19.26
CA ASP A 308 -28.34 0.61 18.56
C ASP A 308 -29.33 1.63 18.00
N GLN A 309 -30.41 1.19 17.34
CA GLN A 309 -31.47 2.09 16.85
C GLN A 309 -32.10 2.88 17.99
N PHE A 310 -32.36 2.24 19.12
CA PHE A 310 -32.91 2.89 20.32
C PHE A 310 -31.96 4.00 20.82
N HIS A 311 -30.67 3.70 20.99
CA HIS A 311 -29.70 4.69 21.47
C HIS A 311 -29.48 5.84 20.48
N GLN A 312 -29.56 5.62 19.17
CA GLN A 312 -29.54 6.70 18.17
C GLN A 312 -30.65 7.74 18.40
N ARG A 313 -31.87 7.32 18.77
CA ARG A 313 -32.98 8.24 19.07
C ARG A 313 -32.68 9.02 20.35
N LEU A 314 -32.17 8.35 21.37
CA LEU A 314 -31.80 8.99 22.63
C LEU A 314 -30.65 9.99 22.49
N ILE A 315 -29.64 9.71 21.67
CA ILE A 315 -28.55 10.65 21.34
C ILE A 315 -29.13 11.91 20.71
N ALA A 316 -29.98 11.75 19.69
CA ALA A 316 -30.60 12.87 19.01
C ALA A 316 -31.43 13.72 20.01
N LEU A 317 -32.25 13.10 20.85
CA LEU A 317 -33.02 13.81 21.88
C LEU A 317 -32.14 14.49 22.93
N ASN A 318 -31.02 13.89 23.31
CA ASN A 318 -30.07 14.48 24.25
C ASN A 318 -29.41 15.76 23.68
N ILE A 319 -29.03 15.75 22.40
CA ILE A 319 -28.53 16.95 21.70
C ILE A 319 -29.60 18.04 21.68
N ILE A 320 -30.85 17.70 21.38
CA ILE A 320 -31.96 18.67 21.40
C ILE A 320 -32.20 19.22 22.81
N ALA A 321 -32.13 18.39 23.85
CA ALA A 321 -32.24 18.82 25.24
C ALA A 321 -31.14 19.83 25.63
N LEU A 322 -29.90 19.58 25.21
CA LEU A 322 -28.78 20.49 25.37
C LEU A 322 -29.06 21.83 24.68
N LEU A 323 -29.40 21.83 23.39
CA LEU A 323 -29.64 23.05 22.62
C LEU A 323 -30.81 23.87 23.18
N LEU A 324 -31.88 23.20 23.61
CA LEU A 324 -33.03 23.84 24.26
C LEU A 324 -32.65 24.54 25.57
N SER A 325 -31.77 23.91 26.38
CA SER A 325 -31.34 24.48 27.66
C SER A 325 -30.63 25.83 27.52
N LEU A 326 -30.02 26.10 26.36
CA LEU A 326 -29.32 27.35 26.09
C LEU A 326 -30.26 28.57 25.99
N LYS A 327 -31.58 28.35 25.90
CA LYS A 327 -32.60 29.41 26.01
C LYS A 327 -32.49 30.23 27.30
N THR A 328 -32.02 29.59 28.37
CA THR A 328 -31.95 30.16 29.72
C THR A 328 -30.80 31.15 29.90
N LEU A 329 -29.92 31.27 28.91
CA LEU A 329 -28.80 32.20 28.94
C LEU A 329 -29.29 33.65 28.90
N ARG A 330 -28.49 34.57 29.45
CA ARG A 330 -28.84 36.02 29.42
C ARG A 330 -28.67 36.65 28.04
N GLN A 331 -27.88 36.01 27.18
CA GLN A 331 -27.49 36.50 25.87
C GLN A 331 -27.42 35.30 24.92
N THR A 332 -27.62 35.54 23.63
CA THR A 332 -27.44 34.50 22.63
C THR A 332 -26.02 33.96 22.62
N SER A 333 -25.94 32.66 22.38
CA SER A 333 -24.71 31.94 22.12
C SER A 333 -24.71 31.39 20.71
N TYR A 334 -23.53 31.01 20.23
CA TYR A 334 -23.38 30.40 18.92
C TYR A 334 -24.28 29.18 18.78
N LEU A 335 -24.22 28.22 19.72
CA LEU A 335 -25.05 27.02 19.69
C LEU A 335 -26.55 27.31 19.90
N SER A 336 -26.93 28.29 20.72
CA SER A 336 -28.36 28.64 20.88
C SER A 336 -28.95 29.17 19.57
N SER A 337 -28.12 29.76 18.70
CA SER A 337 -28.54 30.25 17.39
C SER A 337 -29.04 29.14 16.46
N LEU A 338 -28.85 27.85 16.79
CA LEU A 338 -29.39 26.76 15.99
C LEU A 338 -30.92 26.60 16.14
N LEU A 339 -31.46 27.00 17.30
CA LEU A 339 -32.90 26.88 17.61
C LEU A 339 -33.58 28.23 17.88
N PHE A 340 -32.83 29.25 18.31
CA PHE A 340 -33.40 30.51 18.80
C PHE A 340 -32.83 31.73 18.10
N ASP A 341 -33.68 32.73 17.89
CA ASP A 341 -33.29 34.03 17.35
C ASP A 341 -32.38 34.84 18.30
N GLU A 342 -31.98 36.04 17.89
CA GLU A 342 -31.15 36.96 18.67
C GLU A 342 -31.73 37.31 20.07
N ASN A 343 -33.03 37.11 20.27
CA ASN A 343 -33.75 37.38 21.52
C ASN A 343 -34.04 36.10 22.33
N LEU A 344 -33.42 34.96 21.98
CA LEU A 344 -33.65 33.66 22.60
C LEU A 344 -35.11 33.18 22.51
N LYS A 345 -35.79 33.52 21.42
CA LYS A 345 -37.15 33.07 21.11
C LYS A 345 -37.17 32.17 19.89
N MET A 346 -38.14 31.27 19.87
CA MET A 346 -38.43 30.48 18.68
C MET A 346 -38.75 31.40 17.48
N PRO A 347 -38.08 31.22 16.32
CA PRO A 347 -38.41 31.91 15.08
C PRO A 347 -39.84 31.63 14.62
N GLN A 348 -40.48 32.62 13.99
CA GLN A 348 -41.82 32.44 13.40
C GLN A 348 -41.82 31.46 12.22
N ASN A 349 -40.76 31.47 11.41
CA ASN A 349 -40.55 30.53 10.31
C ASN A 349 -39.08 30.08 10.30
N TYR A 350 -38.84 28.81 10.62
CA TYR A 350 -37.48 28.25 10.65
C TYR A 350 -36.83 28.21 9.28
N THR A 351 -37.60 28.01 8.20
CA THR A 351 -37.05 28.01 6.84
C THR A 351 -36.46 29.36 6.48
N THR A 352 -37.21 30.45 6.67
CA THR A 352 -36.72 31.81 6.43
C THR A 352 -35.53 32.14 7.33
N TYR A 353 -35.62 31.76 8.60
CA TYR A 353 -34.57 32.00 9.59
C TYR A 353 -33.24 31.34 9.19
N LEU A 354 -33.28 30.06 8.82
CA LEU A 354 -32.10 29.34 8.31
C LEU A 354 -31.56 29.99 7.04
N GLN A 355 -32.40 30.32 6.06
CA GLN A 355 -31.99 30.84 4.75
C GLN A 355 -31.43 32.28 4.77
N SER A 356 -31.72 33.07 5.80
CA SER A 356 -31.40 34.51 5.81
C SER A 356 -30.56 34.98 6.99
N SER A 357 -30.47 34.20 8.08
CA SER A 357 -29.92 34.68 9.35
C SER A 357 -28.79 33.82 9.92
N ILE A 358 -28.73 32.52 9.62
CA ILE A 358 -27.78 31.59 10.26
C ILE A 358 -26.84 30.94 9.25
N CYS A 359 -25.55 30.92 9.58
CA CYS A 359 -24.57 30.03 8.97
C CYS A 359 -24.53 28.72 9.79
N LEU A 360 -24.82 27.58 9.18
CA LEU A 360 -24.84 26.28 9.88
C LEU A 360 -23.44 25.66 9.99
N PRO A 361 -23.09 25.04 11.14
CA PRO A 361 -21.83 24.33 11.30
C PRO A 361 -21.87 22.93 10.67
N GLY A 362 -20.70 22.35 10.47
CA GLY A 362 -20.52 21.00 9.94
C GLY A 362 -20.79 20.88 8.43
N LEU A 363 -20.83 21.98 7.68
CA LEU A 363 -21.09 21.96 6.24
C LEU A 363 -19.80 22.18 5.43
N ILE A 364 -19.51 21.26 4.51
CA ILE A 364 -18.41 21.41 3.55
C ILE A 364 -18.83 22.41 2.45
N SER A 365 -17.84 23.14 1.92
CA SER A 365 -18.05 24.03 0.78
C SER A 365 -18.67 23.28 -0.41
N SER A 366 -19.82 23.76 -0.89
CA SER A 366 -20.40 23.33 -2.16
C SER A 366 -19.79 24.04 -3.37
N ASN A 367 -18.87 25.00 -3.16
CA ASN A 367 -18.21 25.73 -4.23
C ASN A 367 -17.15 24.84 -4.89
N PRO A 368 -17.34 24.42 -6.16
CA PRO A 368 -16.41 23.52 -6.84
C PRO A 368 -15.00 24.13 -7.00
N ILE A 369 -14.90 25.46 -7.07
CA ILE A 369 -13.61 26.17 -7.16
C ILE A 369 -12.81 25.96 -5.88
N ILE A 370 -13.44 26.16 -4.73
CA ILE A 370 -12.79 26.00 -3.42
C ILE A 370 -12.34 24.55 -3.23
N THR A 371 -13.24 23.59 -3.46
CA THR A 371 -12.93 22.16 -3.34
C THR A 371 -11.75 21.78 -4.24
N GLN A 372 -11.73 22.28 -5.46
CA GLN A 372 -10.66 22.05 -6.43
C GLN A 372 -9.33 22.70 -6.01
N MET A 373 -9.35 23.94 -5.52
CA MET A 373 -8.14 24.61 -5.02
C MET A 373 -7.54 23.90 -3.82
N ILE A 374 -8.37 23.40 -2.91
CA ILE A 374 -7.94 22.63 -1.75
C ILE A 374 -7.27 21.33 -2.18
N ASP A 375 -7.87 20.63 -3.14
CA ASP A 375 -7.34 19.39 -3.70
C ASP A 375 -5.98 19.62 -4.39
N VAL A 376 -5.87 20.67 -5.20
CA VAL A 376 -4.59 21.06 -5.83
C VAL A 376 -3.54 21.42 -4.79
N ARG A 377 -3.88 22.24 -3.78
CA ARG A 377 -2.95 22.61 -2.71
C ARG A 377 -2.44 21.37 -1.98
N THR A 378 -3.35 20.47 -1.62
CA THR A 378 -3.02 19.24 -0.87
C THR A 378 -2.16 18.31 -1.70
N THR A 379 -2.56 18.02 -2.94
CA THR A 379 -1.84 17.08 -3.79
C THR A 379 -0.47 17.60 -4.22
N VAL A 380 -0.36 18.88 -4.59
CA VAL A 380 0.94 19.49 -4.92
C VAL A 380 1.86 19.50 -3.70
N LYS A 381 1.33 19.78 -2.50
CA LYS A 381 2.11 19.75 -1.26
C LYS A 381 2.59 18.33 -0.93
N GLU A 382 1.76 17.31 -1.10
CA GLU A 382 2.18 15.92 -0.92
C GLU A 382 3.28 15.50 -1.89
N ARG A 383 3.19 15.94 -3.15
CA ARG A 383 4.22 15.68 -4.16
C ARG A 383 5.53 16.39 -3.87
N LEU A 384 5.48 17.63 -3.39
CA LEU A 384 6.65 18.38 -2.90
C LEU A 384 7.34 17.59 -1.79
N ASP A 385 6.58 17.18 -0.78
CA ASP A 385 7.11 16.44 0.37
C ASP A 385 7.73 15.09 -0.06
N ARG A 386 7.21 14.44 -1.11
CA ARG A 386 7.74 13.17 -1.67
C ARG A 386 8.89 13.33 -2.69
N GLY A 387 9.26 14.56 -3.08
CA GLY A 387 10.26 14.78 -4.13
C GLY A 387 9.81 14.42 -5.56
N GLN A 388 8.51 14.25 -5.80
CA GLN A 388 7.95 13.85 -7.11
C GLN A 388 7.65 15.05 -8.03
N ILE A 389 8.56 16.02 -8.11
CA ILE A 389 8.35 17.26 -8.88
C ILE A 389 9.41 17.41 -9.98
N HIS A 390 8.97 17.09 -11.19
CA HIS A 390 9.69 17.40 -12.42
C HIS A 390 9.51 18.87 -12.82
N GLU A 391 10.35 19.38 -13.72
CA GLU A 391 10.32 20.78 -14.21
C GLU A 391 8.92 21.36 -14.49
N PRO A 392 8.03 20.70 -15.27
CA PRO A 392 6.67 21.21 -15.51
C PRO A 392 5.73 21.12 -14.29
N GLY A 393 6.05 20.27 -13.31
CA GLY A 393 5.32 20.13 -12.04
C GLY A 393 5.70 21.18 -10.99
N LYS A 394 6.71 22.04 -11.25
CA LYS A 394 7.16 23.13 -10.35
C LYS A 394 6.20 24.33 -10.32
N PHE A 395 5.07 24.24 -11.01
CA PHE A 395 4.14 25.35 -11.21
C PHE A 395 2.71 24.91 -10.97
N VAL A 396 1.91 25.85 -10.45
CA VAL A 396 0.45 25.75 -10.42
C VAL A 396 -0.07 26.67 -11.51
N PHE A 397 -1.04 26.18 -12.28
CA PHE A 397 -1.61 26.91 -13.40
C PHE A 397 -3.04 27.31 -13.09
N GLN A 398 -3.42 28.53 -13.47
CA GLN A 398 -4.79 29.00 -13.47
C GLN A 398 -5.30 29.08 -14.91
N CYS A 399 -6.54 28.65 -15.13
CA CYS A 399 -7.17 28.59 -16.44
C CYS A 399 -7.13 29.93 -17.20
N SER A 400 -7.42 31.04 -16.54
CA SER A 400 -7.24 32.40 -17.07
C SER A 400 -7.52 33.43 -15.98
N LYS A 401 -7.24 34.71 -16.23
CA LYS A 401 -7.57 35.81 -15.30
C LYS A 401 -9.05 35.82 -14.87
N ASP A 402 -9.96 35.44 -15.77
CA ASP A 402 -11.41 35.44 -15.53
C ASP A 402 -11.96 34.08 -15.04
N CYS A 403 -11.10 33.08 -14.87
CA CYS A 403 -11.51 31.72 -14.47
C CYS A 403 -10.56 31.19 -13.41
N TYR A 404 -11.05 31.02 -12.18
CA TYR A 404 -10.26 30.60 -11.03
C TYR A 404 -9.98 29.09 -10.96
N TYR A 405 -10.32 28.31 -12.00
CA TYR A 405 -9.96 26.90 -12.06
C TYR A 405 -8.44 26.76 -12.08
N MET A 406 -7.90 25.98 -11.13
CA MET A 406 -6.47 25.68 -11.06
C MET A 406 -6.18 24.26 -11.52
N PHE A 407 -4.98 24.00 -12.00
CA PHE A 407 -4.52 22.65 -12.34
C PHE A 407 -3.00 22.59 -12.25
N TYR A 408 -2.46 21.37 -12.27
CA TYR A 408 -1.04 21.09 -12.29
C TYR A 408 -0.75 19.93 -13.27
N PHE A 409 0.52 19.72 -13.61
CA PHE A 409 0.94 18.60 -14.46
C PHE A 409 1.49 17.44 -13.64
N PHE A 410 1.13 16.21 -14.02
CA PHE A 410 1.77 14.99 -13.52
C PHE A 410 3.17 14.80 -14.13
N ASN A 411 3.92 13.82 -13.64
CA ASN A 411 5.32 13.55 -14.01
C ASN A 411 5.57 13.44 -15.53
N CYS A 412 4.56 12.99 -16.29
CA CYS A 412 4.58 12.86 -17.74
C CYS A 412 4.19 14.14 -18.51
N GLY A 413 3.98 15.28 -17.84
CA GLY A 413 3.59 16.54 -18.49
C GLY A 413 2.14 16.53 -19.03
N VAL A 414 1.36 15.51 -18.69
CA VAL A 414 -0.07 15.39 -19.03
C VAL A 414 -0.89 16.14 -17.97
N PRO A 415 -1.84 17.00 -18.36
CA PRO A 415 -2.72 17.68 -17.42
C PRO A 415 -3.64 16.67 -16.72
N VAL A 416 -3.94 16.91 -15.44
CA VAL A 416 -4.81 16.06 -14.59
C VAL A 416 -6.19 15.85 -15.22
N ASP A 417 -6.70 16.86 -15.94
CA ASP A 417 -8.00 16.82 -16.62
C ASP A 417 -7.86 16.92 -18.14
N ARG A 418 -8.65 16.08 -18.84
CA ARG A 418 -8.75 16.04 -20.30
C ARG A 418 -9.14 17.40 -20.85
N SER A 419 -8.17 18.06 -21.47
CA SER A 419 -8.22 19.15 -22.46
C SER A 419 -9.15 20.36 -22.24
N LYS A 420 -10.21 20.35 -21.41
CA LYS A 420 -11.19 21.44 -21.22
C LYS A 420 -11.45 21.75 -19.74
N CYS A 421 -11.45 23.04 -19.40
CA CYS A 421 -11.78 23.53 -18.07
C CYS A 421 -13.25 23.24 -17.72
N PRO A 422 -13.56 22.60 -16.58
CA PRO A 422 -14.94 22.29 -16.21
C PRO A 422 -15.80 23.52 -15.88
N LEU A 423 -15.18 24.68 -15.61
CA LEU A 423 -15.91 25.92 -15.31
C LEU A 423 -16.25 26.72 -16.57
N CYS A 424 -15.28 26.90 -17.48
CA CYS A 424 -15.44 27.79 -18.64
C CYS A 424 -15.36 27.05 -20.00
N ASN A 425 -15.21 25.71 -19.99
CA ASN A 425 -15.11 24.84 -21.15
C ASN A 425 -14.01 25.20 -22.18
N ARG A 426 -13.10 26.11 -21.83
CA ARG A 426 -11.93 26.49 -22.64
C ARG A 426 -10.85 25.44 -22.51
N ASP A 427 -10.01 25.31 -23.52
CA ASP A 427 -8.97 24.30 -23.49
C ASP A 427 -7.93 24.61 -22.40
N ILE A 428 -7.53 23.61 -21.61
CA ILE A 428 -6.51 23.72 -20.56
C ILE A 428 -5.46 22.64 -20.73
N GLY A 429 -4.26 22.93 -20.26
CA GLY A 429 -3.13 22.01 -20.33
C GLY A 429 -2.09 22.43 -21.37
N ALA A 430 -1.40 21.43 -21.90
CA ALA A 430 -0.21 21.60 -22.70
C ALA A 430 -0.40 21.08 -24.14
N ALA A 431 0.13 21.81 -25.12
CA ALA A 431 0.19 21.38 -26.52
C ALA A 431 1.31 20.35 -26.74
N GLN A 432 2.39 20.46 -25.97
CA GLN A 432 3.54 19.54 -25.93
C GLN A 432 4.10 19.50 -24.50
N TYR A 433 4.99 18.56 -24.18
CA TYR A 433 5.58 18.43 -22.83
C TYR A 433 6.14 19.78 -22.33
N GLY A 434 5.52 20.34 -21.30
CA GLY A 434 5.91 21.63 -20.70
C GLY A 434 5.50 22.90 -21.47
N ILE A 435 4.85 22.79 -22.63
CA ILE A 435 4.41 23.93 -23.46
C ILE A 435 2.91 24.09 -23.36
N LEU A 436 2.44 25.18 -22.75
CA LEU A 436 1.01 25.48 -22.61
C LEU A 436 0.32 25.69 -23.96
N ILE A 437 -0.96 25.33 -24.04
CA ILE A 437 -1.81 25.66 -25.20
C ILE A 437 -1.93 27.18 -25.33
N GLU A 438 -1.55 27.73 -26.49
CA GLU A 438 -1.72 29.14 -26.83
C GLU A 438 -3.20 29.48 -27.06
N ARG A 439 -3.74 30.43 -26.28
CA ARG A 439 -5.12 30.92 -26.43
C ARG A 439 -5.34 32.28 -25.76
N GLU A 440 -6.48 32.91 -26.08
CA GLU A 440 -6.96 34.15 -25.47
C GLU A 440 -8.26 33.93 -24.65
N PRO A 441 -8.32 34.37 -23.37
CA PRO A 441 -7.21 34.83 -22.55
C PRO A 441 -6.24 33.69 -22.19
N PRO A 442 -4.94 34.00 -21.98
CA PRO A 442 -3.91 33.00 -21.72
C PRO A 442 -4.07 32.31 -20.37
N GLN A 443 -3.53 31.10 -20.29
CA GLN A 443 -3.36 30.36 -19.04
C GLN A 443 -2.27 31.04 -18.20
N ILE A 444 -2.49 31.18 -16.89
CA ILE A 444 -1.55 31.86 -15.99
C ILE A 444 -0.68 30.81 -15.29
N ARG A 445 0.63 30.96 -15.38
CA ARG A 445 1.62 30.13 -14.69
C ARG A 445 2.08 30.84 -13.42
N MET A 446 1.98 30.15 -12.28
CA MET A 446 2.46 30.63 -10.98
C MET A 446 3.46 29.64 -10.43
N SER A 447 4.46 30.13 -9.68
CA SER A 447 5.27 29.26 -8.83
C SER A 447 4.37 28.57 -7.78
N ILE A 448 4.83 27.46 -7.20
CA ILE A 448 4.03 26.76 -6.18
C ILE A 448 3.72 27.67 -4.98
N ASP A 449 4.69 28.47 -4.53
CA ASP A 449 4.50 29.39 -3.39
C ASP A 449 3.47 30.48 -3.70
N GLU A 450 3.54 31.09 -4.89
CA GLU A 450 2.54 32.05 -5.36
C GLU A 450 1.15 31.41 -5.46
N GLY A 451 1.07 30.19 -6.03
CA GLY A 451 -0.17 29.43 -6.13
C GLY A 451 -0.79 29.13 -4.77
N PHE A 452 0.02 28.70 -3.79
CA PHE A 452 -0.45 28.45 -2.42
C PHE A 452 -0.89 29.73 -1.72
N GLN A 453 -0.15 30.83 -1.87
CA GLN A 453 -0.57 32.13 -1.34
C GLN A 453 -1.90 32.58 -1.95
N PHE A 454 -2.07 32.43 -3.26
CA PHE A 454 -3.33 32.75 -3.94
C PHE A 454 -4.49 31.91 -3.39
N ILE A 455 -4.32 30.59 -3.33
CA ILE A 455 -5.35 29.66 -2.81
C ILE A 455 -5.71 30.03 -1.38
N ASN A 456 -4.72 30.27 -0.51
CA ASN A 456 -4.95 30.62 0.88
C ASN A 456 -5.70 31.95 1.02
N ASN A 457 -5.31 32.98 0.26
CA ASN A 457 -5.99 34.27 0.25
C ASN A 457 -7.44 34.14 -0.23
N TYR A 458 -7.68 33.31 -1.26
CA TYR A 458 -9.02 33.06 -1.79
C TYR A 458 -9.90 32.32 -0.78
N ILE A 459 -9.38 31.28 -0.12
CA ILE A 459 -10.07 30.55 0.95
C ILE A 459 -10.37 31.49 2.14
N GLU A 460 -9.42 32.35 2.53
CA GLU A 460 -9.63 33.30 3.62
C GLU A 460 -10.74 34.32 3.29
N GLN A 461 -10.75 34.84 2.06
CA GLN A 461 -11.81 35.74 1.58
C GLN A 461 -13.16 35.02 1.54
N TYR A 462 -13.20 33.80 0.99
CA TYR A 462 -14.41 32.98 0.93
C TYR A 462 -14.97 32.68 2.33
N ASN A 463 -14.11 32.45 3.33
CA ASN A 463 -14.53 32.21 4.72
C ASN A 463 -15.05 33.46 5.44
N LYS A 464 -14.79 34.67 4.92
CA LYS A 464 -15.34 35.93 5.47
C LYS A 464 -16.76 36.22 4.97
N GLU A 465 -17.13 35.73 3.79
CA GLU A 465 -18.50 35.88 3.27
C GLU A 465 -19.48 35.03 4.09
N PRO A 466 -20.66 35.55 4.50
CA PRO A 466 -21.66 34.74 5.20
C PRO A 466 -22.38 33.76 4.25
N ARG A 467 -22.59 32.52 4.69
CA ARG A 467 -23.29 31.47 3.93
C ARG A 467 -24.52 31.04 4.71
N TYR A 468 -25.66 31.63 4.38
CA TYR A 468 -26.89 31.36 5.10
C TYR A 468 -27.61 30.12 4.57
N GLY A 469 -28.06 29.27 5.48
CA GLY A 469 -28.92 28.13 5.19
C GLY A 469 -28.18 26.80 5.05
N TYR A 470 -28.92 25.79 4.61
CA TYR A 470 -28.43 24.43 4.43
C TYR A 470 -28.06 24.18 2.97
N HIS A 471 -26.80 23.83 2.73
CA HIS A 471 -26.22 23.70 1.37
C HIS A 471 -25.77 22.28 1.02
N ASN A 472 -25.93 21.30 1.91
CA ASN A 472 -25.53 19.92 1.64
C ASN A 472 -26.62 19.18 0.84
N GLN A 473 -26.38 19.07 -0.48
CA GLN A 473 -27.27 18.42 -1.44
C GLN A 473 -26.81 17.01 -1.87
N THR A 474 -25.65 16.55 -1.39
CA THR A 474 -25.16 15.20 -1.72
C THR A 474 -26.01 14.15 -1.01
N ARG A 475 -26.08 12.95 -1.57
CA ARG A 475 -26.79 11.84 -0.91
C ARG A 475 -25.93 11.30 0.23
N ALA A 476 -26.54 10.89 1.34
CA ALA A 476 -25.82 10.31 2.48
C ALA A 476 -24.88 9.14 2.12
N ILE A 477 -25.23 8.34 1.09
CA ILE A 477 -24.39 7.23 0.60
C ILE A 477 -23.03 7.71 0.07
N GLN A 478 -22.93 8.95 -0.40
CA GLN A 478 -21.69 9.52 -0.93
C GLN A 478 -20.74 10.00 0.18
N SER A 479 -21.23 10.12 1.43
CA SER A 479 -20.41 10.53 2.57
C SER A 479 -19.43 9.43 2.99
N ASN A 480 -18.15 9.79 3.16
CA ASN A 480 -17.07 8.88 3.53
C ASN A 480 -16.35 9.27 4.84
N GLN A 481 -15.57 8.35 5.42
CA GLN A 481 -14.91 8.55 6.73
C GLN A 481 -13.76 9.57 6.75
N TYR A 482 -13.29 10.04 5.59
CA TYR A 482 -12.14 10.95 5.49
C TYR A 482 -12.55 12.40 5.23
N GLU A 483 -13.83 12.65 4.96
CA GLU A 483 -14.38 14.00 4.82
C GLU A 483 -14.15 14.83 6.08
N LYS A 484 -13.63 16.03 5.87
CA LYS A 484 -13.48 17.07 6.89
C LYS A 484 -13.44 18.45 6.25
N SER A 485 -13.79 19.47 7.03
CA SER A 485 -13.51 20.85 6.68
C SER A 485 -12.01 21.15 6.73
N ASP A 486 -11.54 22.05 5.88
CA ASP A 486 -10.13 22.46 5.78
C ASP A 486 -9.47 22.91 7.09
N HIS A 487 -10.23 23.65 7.90
CA HIS A 487 -9.73 24.21 9.15
C HIS A 487 -9.79 23.23 10.32
N LEU A 488 -10.44 22.07 10.14
CA LEU A 488 -10.48 20.99 11.12
C LEU A 488 -9.32 20.02 10.87
N ASN A 489 -8.71 19.56 11.96
CA ASN A 489 -7.61 18.64 11.87
C ASN A 489 -8.10 17.21 11.62
N ARG A 490 -9.22 16.82 12.23
CA ARG A 490 -9.73 15.43 12.23
C ARG A 490 -11.15 15.30 11.66
N SER A 491 -11.40 14.20 10.93
CA SER A 491 -12.71 13.90 10.34
C SER A 491 -13.77 13.53 11.37
N ILE A 492 -13.38 12.90 12.48
CA ILE A 492 -14.28 12.63 13.60
C ILE A 492 -14.89 13.91 14.18
N SER A 493 -14.11 15.00 14.24
CA SER A 493 -14.58 16.32 14.66
C SER A 493 -15.65 16.86 13.74
N TYR A 494 -15.37 16.81 12.43
CA TYR A 494 -16.32 17.18 11.40
C TYR A 494 -17.63 16.37 11.52
N ARG A 495 -17.53 15.04 11.66
CA ARG A 495 -18.70 14.15 11.76
C ARG A 495 -19.55 14.40 12.99
N PHE A 496 -18.93 14.65 14.15
CA PHE A 496 -19.66 15.01 15.36
C PHE A 496 -20.43 16.32 15.20
N ILE A 497 -19.79 17.35 14.64
CA ILE A 497 -20.42 18.66 14.43
C ILE A 497 -21.53 18.57 13.37
N HIS A 498 -21.29 17.86 12.27
CA HIS A 498 -22.26 17.62 11.21
C HIS A 498 -23.50 16.87 11.73
N MET A 499 -23.28 15.88 12.61
CA MET A 499 -24.35 15.16 13.30
C MET A 499 -25.22 16.12 14.15
N ILE A 500 -24.64 17.08 14.88
CA ILE A 500 -25.41 18.08 15.65
C ILE A 500 -26.34 18.89 14.72
N THR A 501 -25.83 19.36 13.59
CA THR A 501 -26.62 20.09 12.58
C THR A 501 -27.75 19.23 12.03
N HIS A 502 -27.46 17.98 11.64
CA HIS A 502 -28.46 17.07 11.09
C HIS A 502 -29.52 16.64 12.10
N VAL A 503 -29.16 16.41 13.36
CA VAL A 503 -30.15 16.16 14.43
C VAL A 503 -31.09 17.34 14.60
N THR A 504 -30.55 18.56 14.58
CA THR A 504 -31.36 19.79 14.72
C THR A 504 -32.37 19.89 13.58
N LEU A 505 -31.92 19.69 12.34
CA LEU A 505 -32.78 19.75 11.15
C LEU A 505 -33.79 18.59 11.12
N LEU A 506 -33.37 17.38 11.48
CA LEU A 506 -34.26 16.22 11.62
C LEU A 506 -35.37 16.49 12.62
N PHE A 507 -35.03 17.02 13.80
CA PHE A 507 -36.00 17.34 14.84
C PHE A 507 -37.01 18.40 14.36
N LEU A 508 -36.54 19.49 13.76
CA LEU A 508 -37.43 20.53 13.22
C LEU A 508 -38.33 20.01 12.08
N ASN A 509 -37.82 19.10 11.24
CA ASN A 509 -38.58 18.45 10.17
C ASN A 509 -39.69 17.56 10.73
N GLU A 510 -39.38 16.71 11.72
CA GLU A 510 -40.35 15.82 12.39
C GLU A 510 -41.44 16.61 13.14
N LEU A 511 -41.13 17.84 13.61
CA LEU A 511 -42.10 18.76 14.19
C LEU A 511 -42.96 19.52 13.15
N SER A 512 -42.73 19.28 11.85
CA SER A 512 -43.34 20.00 10.73
C SER A 512 -43.11 21.52 10.76
N LEU A 513 -41.94 21.95 11.26
CA LEU A 513 -41.54 23.36 11.33
C LEU A 513 -40.69 23.81 10.13
N LEU A 514 -40.25 22.86 9.30
CA LEU A 514 -39.54 23.09 8.04
C LEU A 514 -40.49 22.80 6.86
N THR A 515 -41.03 23.85 6.23
CA THR A 515 -42.03 23.73 5.16
C THR A 515 -41.47 23.93 3.75
N ASP A 516 -40.39 24.69 3.58
CA ASP A 516 -39.96 25.22 2.26
C ASP A 516 -38.45 25.05 1.97
N LEU A 517 -37.77 24.11 2.62
CA LEU A 517 -36.39 23.77 2.24
C LEU A 517 -36.43 23.00 0.92
N ASN A 518 -35.63 23.41 -0.08
CA ASN A 518 -35.50 22.79 -1.41
C ASN A 518 -34.87 21.37 -1.36
N ILE A 519 -35.40 20.48 -0.53
CA ILE A 519 -34.90 19.12 -0.32
C ILE A 519 -35.92 18.16 -0.93
N LYS A 520 -35.50 17.42 -1.96
CA LYS A 520 -36.38 16.54 -2.74
C LYS A 520 -36.76 15.24 -2.01
N ASN A 521 -35.99 14.82 -1.01
CA ASN A 521 -36.22 13.59 -0.24
C ASN A 521 -36.69 13.92 1.18
N SER A 522 -37.88 13.45 1.58
CA SER A 522 -38.40 13.65 2.94
C SER A 522 -37.58 12.95 4.02
N LEU A 523 -36.79 11.94 3.66
CA LEU A 523 -35.91 11.19 4.56
C LEU A 523 -34.47 11.74 4.64
N HIS A 524 -34.16 12.84 3.94
CA HIS A 524 -32.79 13.36 3.80
C HIS A 524 -32.06 13.51 5.14
N PHE A 525 -32.64 14.25 6.09
CA PHE A 525 -31.99 14.50 7.38
C PHE A 525 -31.85 13.24 8.23
N LYS A 526 -32.79 12.29 8.11
CA LYS A 526 -32.72 10.99 8.78
C LYS A 526 -31.54 10.18 8.24
N GLU A 527 -31.48 10.02 6.93
CA GLU A 527 -30.42 9.23 6.26
C GLU A 527 -29.03 9.80 6.58
N HIS A 528 -28.90 11.13 6.59
CA HIS A 528 -27.65 11.79 6.94
C HIS A 528 -27.28 11.63 8.43
N PHE A 529 -28.22 11.77 9.36
CA PHE A 529 -27.96 11.54 10.79
C PHE A 529 -27.51 10.09 11.06
N GLU A 530 -28.25 9.10 10.54
CA GLU A 530 -27.91 7.68 10.69
C GLU A 530 -26.52 7.39 10.08
N LYS A 531 -26.20 8.02 8.94
CA LYS A 531 -24.89 7.90 8.30
C LYS A 531 -23.77 8.55 9.10
N ASP A 532 -23.96 9.74 9.66
CA ASP A 532 -22.94 10.39 10.48
C ASP A 532 -22.66 9.58 11.76
N TYR A 533 -23.69 9.03 12.41
CA TYR A 533 -23.52 8.12 13.55
C TYR A 533 -22.75 6.84 13.15
N GLN A 534 -23.09 6.24 12.00
CA GLN A 534 -22.37 5.08 11.48
C GLN A 534 -20.89 5.41 11.20
N LEU A 535 -20.60 6.54 10.57
CA LEU A 535 -19.25 6.97 10.24
C LEU A 535 -18.42 7.30 11.50
N LEU A 536 -19.04 7.93 12.51
CA LEU A 536 -18.41 8.12 13.82
C LEU A 536 -18.06 6.77 14.44
N ARG A 537 -19.02 5.84 14.48
CA ARG A 537 -18.82 4.49 15.00
C ARG A 537 -17.65 3.79 14.31
N GLN A 538 -17.54 3.86 12.98
CA GLN A 538 -16.45 3.23 12.21
C GLN A 538 -15.06 3.79 12.50
N GLN A 539 -14.97 5.00 13.05
CA GLN A 539 -13.71 5.65 13.40
C GLN A 539 -13.24 5.30 14.83
N LEU A 540 -13.99 4.47 15.57
CA LEU A 540 -13.66 4.07 16.94
C LEU A 540 -13.16 2.61 16.97
N ASN A 541 -12.32 2.27 17.96
CA ASN A 541 -11.90 0.88 18.18
C ASN A 541 -12.98 0.03 18.87
N ASP A 542 -13.88 0.66 19.63
CA ASP A 542 -14.98 0.00 20.36
C ASP A 542 -16.32 0.37 19.73
N ASN A 543 -16.67 -0.34 18.65
CA ASN A 543 -17.81 -0.01 17.81
C ASN A 543 -19.14 -0.19 18.54
N GLU A 544 -19.26 -1.12 19.49
CA GLU A 544 -20.58 -1.54 20.01
C GLU A 544 -21.20 -0.52 20.97
N GLN A 545 -20.39 0.34 21.61
CA GLN A 545 -20.83 1.23 22.68
C GLN A 545 -20.53 2.73 22.43
N CYS A 546 -20.34 3.10 21.16
CA CYS A 546 -20.13 4.50 20.72
C CYS A 546 -21.14 5.50 21.34
N TYR A 547 -22.39 5.08 21.54
CA TYR A 547 -23.42 5.92 22.14
C TYR A 547 -23.11 6.39 23.57
N ILE A 548 -22.39 5.58 24.37
CA ILE A 548 -22.01 5.93 25.74
C ILE A 548 -20.99 7.08 25.73
N TRP A 549 -20.01 6.99 24.84
CA TRP A 549 -19.03 8.06 24.62
C TRP A 549 -19.72 9.36 24.18
N LEU A 550 -20.68 9.27 23.26
CA LEU A 550 -21.47 10.42 22.84
C LEU A 550 -22.28 11.03 23.99
N TYR A 551 -22.88 10.23 24.88
CA TYR A 551 -23.56 10.76 26.08
C TYR A 551 -22.61 11.55 26.97
N LYS A 552 -21.38 11.06 27.17
CA LYS A 552 -20.36 11.76 27.95
C LYS A 552 -19.97 13.09 27.30
N ILE A 553 -19.70 13.09 26.00
CA ILE A 553 -19.33 14.30 25.25
C ILE A 553 -20.45 15.35 25.30
N ILE A 554 -21.70 14.95 25.05
CA ILE A 554 -22.85 15.87 25.10
C ILE A 554 -23.02 16.45 26.50
N ASN A 555 -22.75 15.66 27.56
CA ASN A 555 -22.80 16.15 28.93
C ASN A 555 -21.74 17.24 29.17
N HIS A 556 -20.49 17.05 28.73
CA HIS A 556 -19.44 18.06 28.85
C HIS A 556 -19.70 19.36 28.08
N MET A 557 -20.52 19.35 27.02
CA MET A 557 -20.93 20.57 26.32
C MET A 557 -21.78 21.53 27.17
N LEU A 558 -22.28 21.10 28.34
CA LEU A 558 -22.96 21.98 29.30
C LEU A 558 -21.99 22.93 30.02
N ASN A 559 -20.69 22.64 29.99
CA ASN A 559 -19.69 23.48 30.61
C ASN A 559 -19.69 24.88 29.97
N LYS A 560 -19.56 25.91 30.82
CA LYS A 560 -19.56 27.32 30.42
C LYS A 560 -18.48 27.67 29.39
N ASP A 561 -17.41 26.88 29.34
CA ASP A 561 -16.31 27.05 28.37
C ASP A 561 -16.76 26.89 26.90
N PHE A 562 -17.88 26.21 26.66
CA PHE A 562 -18.45 26.01 25.32
C PHE A 562 -19.51 27.07 24.95
N ILE A 563 -19.83 28.00 25.86
CA ILE A 563 -20.85 29.03 25.67
C ILE A 563 -20.21 30.31 25.10
N LEU A 564 -19.98 30.30 23.79
CA LEU A 564 -19.51 31.49 23.06
C LEU A 564 -20.66 32.48 22.83
N LYS A 565 -20.47 33.73 23.28
CA LYS A 565 -21.48 34.79 23.14
C LYS A 565 -21.59 35.29 21.70
N GLY A 566 -22.82 35.54 21.27
CA GLY A 566 -23.17 36.16 20.01
C GLY A 566 -24.06 35.27 19.13
N PHE A 567 -24.35 35.78 17.94
CA PHE A 567 -25.25 35.14 16.98
C PHE A 567 -24.48 34.55 15.78
N MET A 568 -24.81 33.32 15.36
CA MET A 568 -24.09 32.57 14.33
C MET A 568 -24.45 33.00 12.89
N ASN A 569 -24.12 34.24 12.53
CA ASN A 569 -24.46 34.85 11.24
C ASN A 569 -23.29 35.03 10.26
N THR A 570 -22.07 34.58 10.61
CA THR A 570 -20.91 34.60 9.71
C THR A 570 -20.18 33.26 9.74
N ASN A 571 -19.51 32.91 8.64
CA ASN A 571 -18.72 31.67 8.59
C ASN A 571 -17.49 31.71 9.49
N GLU A 572 -16.93 32.87 9.77
CA GLU A 572 -15.84 33.01 10.75
C GLU A 572 -16.28 32.53 12.14
N LYS A 573 -17.51 32.87 12.56
CA LYS A 573 -18.07 32.39 13.83
C LYS A 573 -18.34 30.89 13.83
N VAL A 574 -18.75 30.33 12.68
CA VAL A 574 -18.86 28.88 12.48
C VAL A 574 -17.48 28.22 12.69
N ILE A 575 -16.44 28.72 12.01
CA ILE A 575 -15.08 28.20 12.16
C ILE A 575 -14.60 28.29 13.62
N GLN A 576 -14.93 29.38 14.33
CA GLN A 576 -14.59 29.53 15.74
C GLN A 576 -15.24 28.47 16.64
N ILE A 577 -16.54 28.18 16.49
CA ILE A 577 -17.20 27.14 17.28
C ILE A 577 -16.70 25.74 16.90
N GLU A 578 -16.47 25.49 15.61
CA GLU A 578 -15.98 24.19 15.15
C GLU A 578 -14.59 23.88 15.70
N LYS A 579 -13.68 24.86 15.69
CA LYS A 579 -12.35 24.73 16.31
C LYS A 579 -12.43 24.58 17.82
N LEU A 580 -13.32 25.33 18.48
CA LEU A 580 -13.50 25.21 19.93
C LEU A 580 -13.94 23.79 20.33
N LEU A 581 -14.91 23.21 19.59
CA LEU A 581 -15.37 21.85 19.83
C LEU A 581 -14.29 20.82 19.50
N GLU A 582 -13.52 20.99 18.42
CA GLU A 582 -12.40 20.10 18.13
C GLU A 582 -11.33 20.15 19.24
N GLU A 583 -10.83 21.34 19.56
CA GLU A 583 -9.65 21.51 20.41
C GLU A 583 -9.93 21.33 21.90
N LYS A 584 -11.11 21.76 22.40
CA LYS A 584 -11.43 21.71 23.84
C LYS A 584 -12.36 20.56 24.25
N LEU A 585 -13.15 20.03 23.33
CA LEU A 585 -14.06 18.91 23.64
C LEU A 585 -13.46 17.61 23.11
N LEU A 586 -13.35 17.47 21.80
CA LEU A 586 -13.06 16.17 21.20
C LEU A 586 -11.63 15.70 21.48
N PHE A 587 -10.62 16.55 21.35
CA PHE A 587 -9.23 16.16 21.64
C PHE A 587 -9.03 15.65 23.07
N ASN A 588 -9.78 16.18 24.04
CA ASN A 588 -9.69 15.74 25.44
C ASN A 588 -10.36 14.38 25.70
N HIS A 589 -11.27 13.95 24.83
CA HIS A 589 -12.09 12.75 25.02
C HIS A 589 -11.88 11.67 23.95
N ILE A 590 -10.94 11.86 23.02
CA ILE A 590 -10.69 10.91 21.92
C ILE A 590 -9.49 10.00 22.17
N GLU A 591 -8.55 10.41 23.04
CA GLU A 591 -7.29 9.67 23.26
C GLU A 591 -7.56 8.24 23.73
N SER A 592 -8.55 8.05 24.62
CA SER A 592 -8.92 6.73 25.15
C SER A 592 -10.42 6.54 25.31
N ILE A 593 -11.10 6.31 24.19
CA ILE A 593 -12.56 6.16 24.16
C ILE A 593 -13.05 4.97 25.00
N SER A 594 -12.32 3.84 25.01
CA SER A 594 -12.69 2.68 25.83
C SER A 594 -12.64 3.01 27.32
N ASN A 595 -11.65 3.79 27.78
CA ASN A 595 -11.62 4.28 29.16
C ASN A 595 -12.74 5.29 29.43
N GLU A 596 -13.04 6.17 28.48
CA GLU A 596 -14.14 7.13 28.61
C GLU A 596 -15.50 6.42 28.78
N ILE A 597 -15.74 5.36 27.99
CA ILE A 597 -16.92 4.49 28.09
C ILE A 597 -16.94 3.77 29.43
N ASN A 598 -15.82 3.15 29.84
CA ASN A 598 -15.76 2.43 31.11
C ASN A 598 -15.97 3.37 32.31
N GLN A 599 -15.40 4.57 32.28
CA GLN A 599 -15.62 5.58 33.32
C GLN A 599 -17.10 5.96 33.42
N TYR A 600 -17.76 6.18 32.27
CA TYR A 600 -19.21 6.45 32.25
C TYR A 600 -19.99 5.29 32.87
N LYS A 601 -19.67 4.04 32.50
CA LYS A 601 -20.31 2.83 33.04
C LYS A 601 -20.15 2.70 34.55
N ILE A 602 -18.95 2.91 35.07
CA ILE A 602 -18.66 2.88 36.51
C ILE A 602 -19.53 3.92 37.23
N THR A 603 -19.50 5.17 36.79
CA THR A 603 -20.27 6.25 37.42
C THR A 603 -21.78 6.03 37.29
N TYR A 604 -22.24 5.48 36.16
CA TYR A 604 -23.66 5.11 35.97
C TYR A 604 -24.09 3.98 36.90
N ASN A 605 -23.23 2.97 37.09
CA ASN A 605 -23.49 1.87 38.02
C ASN A 605 -23.52 2.37 39.47
N GLU A 606 -22.60 3.26 39.86
CA GLU A 606 -22.62 3.94 41.17
C GLU A 606 -23.93 4.70 41.39
N TYR A 607 -24.40 5.45 40.38
CA TYR A 607 -25.69 6.14 40.40
C TYR A 607 -26.86 5.17 40.63
N ILE A 608 -26.89 4.02 39.95
CA ILE A 608 -27.91 2.98 40.17
C ILE A 608 -27.78 2.33 41.57
N ARG A 609 -26.55 2.06 42.03
CA ARG A 609 -26.27 1.37 43.32
C ARG A 609 -26.64 2.20 44.54
N GLN A 610 -26.59 3.53 44.46
CA GLN A 610 -27.12 4.43 45.51
C GLN A 610 -28.62 4.16 45.81
N GLN A 611 -29.31 3.35 45.00
CA GLN A 611 -30.69 2.87 45.20
C GLN A 611 -30.80 1.48 45.89
N ASN A 612 -29.81 1.07 46.71
CA ASN A 612 -29.78 -0.15 47.55
C ASN A 612 -29.65 -1.51 46.83
N GLN A 613 -28.61 -1.72 46.01
CA GLN A 613 -28.34 -3.04 45.43
C GLN A 613 -26.84 -3.41 45.45
N GLU A 614 -26.53 -4.68 45.75
CA GLU A 614 -25.18 -5.25 45.66
C GLU A 614 -24.71 -5.38 44.19
N ALA A 615 -23.39 -5.57 44.02
CA ALA A 615 -22.76 -5.84 42.73
C ALA A 615 -23.27 -7.15 42.13
N THR A 616 -23.73 -7.12 40.88
CA THR A 616 -24.13 -8.33 40.15
C THR A 616 -22.93 -9.02 39.51
N PHE A 617 -23.12 -10.29 39.14
CA PHE A 617 -22.11 -11.04 38.40
C PHE A 617 -21.70 -10.33 37.09
N ASP A 618 -22.66 -9.73 36.37
CA ASP A 618 -22.42 -8.92 35.17
C ASP A 618 -21.44 -7.76 35.42
N ASP A 619 -21.49 -7.14 36.61
CA ASP A 619 -20.60 -6.02 36.94
C ASP A 619 -19.13 -6.47 37.06
N PHE A 620 -18.90 -7.75 37.37
CA PHE A 620 -17.55 -8.33 37.40
C PHE A 620 -17.10 -8.78 36.01
N ILE A 621 -18.02 -9.25 35.15
CA ILE A 621 -17.73 -9.63 33.76
C ILE A 621 -17.37 -8.39 32.93
N ASP A 622 -18.13 -7.31 33.07
CA ASP A 622 -17.88 -6.03 32.41
C ASP A 622 -16.73 -5.23 33.06
N GLU A 623 -16.12 -5.77 34.11
CA GLU A 623 -14.99 -5.18 34.86
C GLU A 623 -15.30 -3.80 35.49
N ILE A 624 -16.57 -3.58 35.85
CA ILE A 624 -17.07 -2.34 36.46
C ILE A 624 -16.90 -2.37 37.99
N SER A 625 -16.81 -3.55 38.61
CA SER A 625 -16.61 -3.68 40.05
C SER A 625 -15.53 -4.69 40.44
N GLN A 626 -14.85 -4.40 41.55
CA GLN A 626 -13.75 -5.19 42.11
C GLN A 626 -14.11 -5.62 43.54
N ASP A 627 -13.87 -6.89 43.87
CA ASP A 627 -13.99 -7.43 45.23
C ASP A 627 -12.88 -8.47 45.46
N GLU A 628 -11.80 -8.06 46.13
CA GLU A 628 -10.65 -8.94 46.39
C GLU A 628 -10.94 -10.05 47.41
N ASN A 629 -11.98 -9.88 48.25
CA ASN A 629 -12.36 -10.92 49.20
C ASN A 629 -13.03 -12.09 48.49
N LYS A 630 -13.81 -11.80 47.44
CA LYS A 630 -14.49 -12.79 46.63
C LYS A 630 -13.61 -13.35 45.51
N TYR A 631 -12.78 -12.50 44.90
CA TYR A 631 -11.89 -12.83 43.79
C TYR A 631 -10.47 -12.31 44.09
N PRO A 632 -9.62 -13.11 44.75
CA PRO A 632 -8.26 -12.68 45.09
C PRO A 632 -7.42 -12.42 43.84
N LEU A 633 -6.58 -11.38 43.87
CA LEU A 633 -5.69 -10.94 42.78
C LEU A 633 -6.42 -10.60 41.46
N LEU A 634 -7.72 -10.29 41.51
CA LEU A 634 -8.56 -10.03 40.34
C LEU A 634 -7.97 -8.98 39.37
N ASN A 635 -7.24 -7.98 39.88
CA ASN A 635 -6.63 -6.92 39.08
C ASN A 635 -5.59 -7.38 38.05
N PHE A 636 -5.06 -8.59 38.18
CA PHE A 636 -4.14 -9.17 37.20
C PHE A 636 -4.87 -9.90 36.04
N PHE A 637 -6.15 -10.21 36.25
CA PHE A 637 -6.99 -11.02 35.36
C PHE A 637 -7.96 -10.16 34.56
N ASN A 638 -7.44 -9.07 33.97
CA ASN A 638 -8.20 -8.20 33.08
C ASN A 638 -8.28 -8.76 31.66
N ILE A 639 -9.37 -8.41 30.97
CA ILE A 639 -9.64 -8.67 29.54
C ILE A 639 -8.80 -7.74 28.66
N THR A 640 -8.18 -8.27 27.59
CA THR A 640 -7.34 -7.49 26.66
C THR A 640 -7.72 -7.75 25.21
N ASN A 641 -7.95 -6.71 24.41
CA ASN A 641 -8.49 -6.84 23.04
C ASN A 641 -7.50 -7.29 21.97
N ILE A 642 -6.21 -7.42 22.30
CA ILE A 642 -5.10 -7.73 21.38
C ILE A 642 -5.32 -9.02 20.56
N TYR A 643 -6.12 -9.96 21.07
CA TYR A 643 -6.38 -11.24 20.40
C TYR A 643 -7.52 -11.17 19.38
N THR A 644 -8.37 -10.15 19.47
CA THR A 644 -9.55 -9.96 18.63
C THR A 644 -9.37 -8.85 17.59
N SER A 645 -8.46 -7.90 17.84
CA SER A 645 -8.12 -6.80 16.92
C SER A 645 -6.76 -7.04 16.24
N ASN A 646 -6.66 -6.69 14.96
CA ASN A 646 -5.36 -6.59 14.29
C ASN A 646 -4.60 -5.38 14.88
N PRO A 647 -3.42 -5.56 15.51
CA PRO A 647 -2.67 -4.47 16.15
C PRO A 647 -2.35 -3.32 15.19
N ILE A 648 -2.14 -3.61 13.90
CA ILE A 648 -1.83 -2.59 12.89
C ILE A 648 -3.05 -1.73 12.59
N ASP A 649 -4.21 -2.35 12.44
CA ASP A 649 -5.46 -1.63 12.15
C ASP A 649 -5.87 -0.80 13.36
N GLU A 650 -5.72 -1.36 14.56
CA GLU A 650 -5.94 -0.65 15.81
C GLU A 650 -5.02 0.57 15.96
N PHE A 651 -3.73 0.39 15.66
CA PHE A 651 -2.73 1.46 15.66
C PHE A 651 -3.05 2.54 14.62
N ARG A 652 -3.47 2.16 13.41
CA ARG A 652 -3.85 3.12 12.35
C ARG A 652 -5.03 3.99 12.78
N ILE A 653 -6.07 3.39 13.36
CA ILE A 653 -7.23 4.15 13.84
C ILE A 653 -6.79 5.11 14.96
N ARG A 654 -6.00 4.63 15.93
CA ARG A 654 -5.50 5.48 17.02
C ARG A 654 -4.60 6.61 16.51
N LEU A 655 -3.71 6.35 15.56
CA LEU A 655 -2.86 7.38 14.94
C LEU A 655 -3.69 8.49 14.27
N GLN A 656 -4.83 8.13 13.67
CA GLN A 656 -5.77 9.10 13.10
C GLN A 656 -6.49 9.94 14.17
N THR A 657 -6.62 9.44 15.40
CA THR A 657 -7.26 10.18 16.50
C THR A 657 -6.33 11.17 17.24
N ILE A 658 -5.00 11.02 17.16
CA ILE A 658 -4.05 11.88 17.88
C ILE A 658 -4.22 13.34 17.45
N PRO A 659 -4.34 14.33 18.34
CA PRO A 659 -4.32 15.74 17.95
C PRO A 659 -3.04 16.09 17.18
N TYR A 660 -3.16 16.66 15.98
CA TYR A 660 -2.02 17.06 15.13
C TYR A 660 -0.99 15.94 14.84
N GLY A 661 -1.41 14.68 14.76
CA GLY A 661 -0.52 13.52 14.54
C GLY A 661 0.39 13.63 13.31
N ASP A 662 -0.11 14.18 12.19
CA ASP A 662 0.69 14.41 10.97
C ASP A 662 1.87 15.40 11.18
N LYS A 663 1.84 16.20 12.26
CA LYS A 663 2.92 17.12 12.66
C LYS A 663 3.81 16.53 13.75
N LEU A 664 3.22 15.85 14.74
CA LEU A 664 3.95 15.27 15.87
C LEU A 664 4.71 14.00 15.48
N TYR A 665 4.09 13.13 14.69
CA TYR A 665 4.63 11.83 14.23
C TYR A 665 4.59 11.72 12.70
N PRO A 666 5.31 12.62 12.00
CA PRO A 666 5.24 12.75 10.55
C PRO A 666 5.71 11.51 9.80
N ILE A 667 6.77 10.81 10.26
CA ILE A 667 7.31 9.61 9.61
C ILE A 667 6.33 8.45 9.75
N THR A 668 5.86 8.20 10.98
CA THR A 668 4.89 7.17 11.28
C THR A 668 3.62 7.37 10.45
N THR A 669 3.09 8.59 10.44
CA THR A 669 1.89 8.92 9.65
C THR A 669 2.10 8.73 8.16
N PHE A 670 3.26 9.13 7.63
CA PHE A 670 3.58 8.99 6.22
C PHE A 670 3.70 7.52 5.78
N LEU A 671 4.40 6.69 6.56
CA LEU A 671 4.57 5.27 6.27
C LEU A 671 3.25 4.50 6.38
N MET A 672 2.48 4.74 7.45
CA MET A 672 1.24 3.98 7.69
C MET A 672 0.15 4.22 6.64
N LYS A 673 0.14 5.41 6.00
CA LYS A 673 -0.78 5.75 4.90
C LYS A 673 -0.61 4.85 3.67
N ARG A 674 0.62 4.39 3.39
CA ARG A 674 0.96 3.60 2.18
C ARG A 674 1.81 2.37 2.51
N LEU A 675 1.62 1.78 3.70
CA LEU A 675 2.42 0.66 4.18
C LEU A 675 2.41 -0.54 3.20
N SER A 676 1.28 -0.81 2.56
CA SER A 676 1.17 -1.87 1.54
C SER A 676 2.09 -1.63 0.35
N ASP A 677 2.23 -0.37 -0.07
CA ASP A 677 3.07 -0.01 -1.20
C ASP A 677 4.55 -0.16 -0.80
N TYR A 678 4.93 0.41 0.35
CA TYR A 678 6.30 0.36 0.85
C TYR A 678 6.78 -1.04 1.23
N ALA A 679 5.86 -1.96 1.57
CA ALA A 679 6.19 -3.36 1.80
C ALA A 679 6.76 -4.09 0.56
N ASN A 680 6.63 -3.50 -0.64
CA ASN A 680 7.24 -4.04 -1.85
C ASN A 680 8.75 -3.79 -1.94
N ILE A 681 9.29 -2.80 -1.19
CA ILE A 681 10.70 -2.36 -1.28
C ILE A 681 11.68 -3.51 -1.00
N GLN A 682 11.39 -4.34 0.00
CA GLN A 682 12.23 -5.49 0.38
C GLN A 682 12.46 -6.53 -0.73
N TYR A 683 11.56 -6.60 -1.72
CA TYR A 683 11.65 -7.55 -2.83
C TYR A 683 12.55 -7.06 -3.97
N LEU A 684 13.02 -5.81 -3.91
CA LEU A 684 13.89 -5.24 -4.95
C LEU A 684 15.22 -5.98 -5.08
N TYR A 685 15.86 -6.30 -3.94
CA TYR A 685 17.19 -6.90 -3.93
C TYR A 685 17.23 -8.30 -4.59
N PRO A 686 16.37 -9.27 -4.24
CA PRO A 686 16.31 -10.56 -4.93
C PRO A 686 16.13 -10.45 -6.45
N ILE A 687 15.29 -9.50 -6.90
CA ILE A 687 15.04 -9.28 -8.34
C ILE A 687 16.29 -8.71 -9.02
N VAL A 688 16.97 -7.74 -8.39
CA VAL A 688 18.18 -7.15 -8.95
C VAL A 688 19.33 -8.15 -9.03
N ILE A 689 19.58 -8.97 -8.01
CA ILE A 689 20.66 -9.97 -8.07
C ILE A 689 20.43 -10.93 -9.23
N PHE A 690 19.20 -11.43 -9.37
CA PHE A 690 18.88 -12.37 -10.43
C PHE A 690 19.07 -11.73 -11.82
N THR A 691 18.60 -10.49 -12.02
CA THR A 691 18.78 -9.80 -13.30
C THR A 691 20.25 -9.47 -13.58
N ASN A 692 21.03 -9.04 -12.58
CA ASN A 692 22.46 -8.81 -12.73
C ASN A 692 23.22 -10.06 -13.12
N TYR A 693 22.93 -11.19 -12.46
CA TYR A 693 23.53 -12.46 -12.80
C TYR A 693 23.19 -12.89 -14.23
N LEU A 694 21.94 -12.70 -14.67
CA LEU A 694 21.54 -12.97 -16.04
C LEU A 694 22.25 -12.05 -17.05
N ILE A 695 22.41 -10.76 -16.73
CA ILE A 695 23.19 -9.83 -17.56
C ILE A 695 24.64 -10.30 -17.65
N GLU A 696 25.28 -10.56 -16.51
CA GLU A 696 26.65 -11.08 -16.45
C GLU A 696 26.84 -12.41 -17.17
N LYS A 697 25.78 -13.21 -17.35
CA LYS A 697 25.82 -14.51 -18.03
C LYS A 697 25.48 -14.44 -19.53
N PHE A 698 24.62 -13.53 -19.95
CA PHE A 698 24.09 -13.52 -21.33
C PHE A 698 24.48 -12.31 -22.16
N ASN A 699 25.06 -11.27 -21.56
CA ASN A 699 25.41 -10.04 -22.29
C ASN A 699 26.33 -10.37 -23.48
N HIS A 700 25.94 -9.88 -24.67
CA HIS A 700 26.53 -10.13 -26.00
C HIS A 700 26.60 -11.60 -26.46
N ARG A 701 26.01 -12.56 -25.73
CA ARG A 701 26.18 -14.01 -25.95
C ARG A 701 24.92 -14.76 -26.34
N ILE A 702 23.75 -14.20 -26.10
CA ILE A 702 22.47 -14.79 -26.51
C ILE A 702 21.90 -14.04 -27.70
N LYS A 703 21.38 -14.77 -28.69
CA LYS A 703 20.63 -14.17 -29.80
C LYS A 703 19.23 -13.80 -29.31
N ARG A 704 18.67 -12.73 -29.88
CA ARG A 704 17.31 -12.27 -29.54
C ARG A 704 16.25 -13.36 -29.77
N ASN A 705 16.32 -14.09 -30.89
CA ASN A 705 15.38 -15.18 -31.19
C ASN A 705 15.51 -16.36 -30.21
N ASP A 706 16.74 -16.72 -29.84
CA ASP A 706 16.96 -17.80 -28.86
C ASP A 706 16.39 -17.40 -27.49
N ALA A 707 16.55 -16.13 -27.10
CA ALA A 707 15.98 -15.61 -25.86
C ALA A 707 14.44 -15.58 -25.85
N SER A 708 13.81 -15.32 -27.00
CA SER A 708 12.35 -15.29 -27.14
C SER A 708 11.72 -16.69 -27.24
N GLU A 709 12.48 -17.70 -27.64
CA GLU A 709 12.00 -19.07 -27.78
C GLU A 709 12.33 -19.97 -26.59
N THR A 710 13.45 -19.74 -25.91
CA THR A 710 13.92 -20.60 -24.79
C THR A 710 13.27 -20.20 -23.47
N THR A 711 12.81 -21.19 -22.70
CA THR A 711 12.18 -20.97 -21.40
C THR A 711 13.21 -20.93 -20.27
N ILE A 712 12.85 -20.34 -19.13
CA ILE A 712 13.75 -20.27 -17.96
C ILE A 712 14.12 -21.69 -17.49
N SER A 713 13.17 -22.63 -17.52
CA SER A 713 13.36 -24.03 -17.07
C SER A 713 14.52 -24.76 -17.76
N TYR A 714 14.80 -24.43 -19.02
CA TYR A 714 15.93 -25.00 -19.77
C TYR A 714 17.27 -24.68 -19.09
N TYR A 715 17.46 -23.41 -18.70
CA TYR A 715 18.70 -22.94 -18.07
C TYR A 715 18.85 -23.41 -16.62
N LEU A 716 17.74 -23.68 -15.93
CA LEU A 716 17.77 -24.27 -14.58
C LEU A 716 18.23 -25.74 -14.59
N THR A 717 18.04 -26.45 -15.70
CA THR A 717 18.24 -27.92 -15.76
C THR A 717 19.46 -28.35 -16.58
N HIS A 718 19.90 -27.55 -17.55
CA HIS A 718 20.95 -27.95 -18.52
C HIS A 718 22.21 -27.06 -18.48
N GLY A 719 22.35 -26.15 -17.51
CA GLY A 719 23.50 -25.26 -17.35
C GLY A 719 24.64 -25.86 -16.49
N SER A 720 25.88 -25.43 -16.73
CA SER A 720 27.07 -25.79 -15.92
C SER A 720 27.05 -25.21 -14.50
N ASP A 721 26.16 -24.24 -14.25
CA ASP A 721 25.97 -23.45 -13.03
C ASP A 721 24.54 -23.60 -12.47
N CYS A 722 23.92 -24.76 -12.71
CA CYS A 722 22.53 -25.06 -12.38
C CYS A 722 22.17 -24.84 -10.89
N GLU A 723 23.07 -25.12 -9.96
CA GLU A 723 22.82 -24.90 -8.52
C GLU A 723 22.70 -23.41 -8.18
N THR A 724 23.63 -22.59 -8.68
CA THR A 724 23.64 -21.14 -8.45
C THR A 724 22.43 -20.46 -9.09
N ILE A 725 22.11 -20.76 -10.35
CA ILE A 725 20.95 -20.16 -11.01
C ILE A 725 19.63 -20.61 -10.36
N SER A 726 19.56 -21.84 -9.85
CA SER A 726 18.37 -22.35 -9.17
C SER A 726 18.14 -21.63 -7.83
N GLN A 727 19.20 -21.38 -7.07
CA GLN A 727 19.10 -20.62 -5.82
C GLN A 727 18.62 -19.18 -6.09
N LEU A 728 19.27 -18.46 -7.00
CA LEU A 728 18.89 -17.09 -7.35
C LEU A 728 17.49 -17.00 -7.95
N TYR A 729 17.10 -17.99 -8.76
CA TYR A 729 15.75 -18.08 -9.31
C TYR A 729 14.70 -18.32 -8.22
N ASN A 730 14.98 -19.17 -7.22
CA ASN A 730 14.06 -19.42 -6.12
C ASN A 730 13.82 -18.16 -5.27
N ASP A 731 14.87 -17.38 -5.00
CA ASP A 731 14.75 -16.12 -4.28
C ASP A 731 13.98 -15.08 -5.12
N PHE A 732 14.28 -14.99 -6.42
CA PHE A 732 13.56 -14.13 -7.37
C PHE A 732 12.07 -14.49 -7.44
N ILE A 733 11.72 -15.75 -7.62
CA ILE A 733 10.33 -16.16 -7.87
C ILE A 733 9.48 -15.96 -6.61
N GLN A 734 10.04 -16.20 -5.43
CA GLN A 734 9.37 -15.91 -4.16
C GLN A 734 9.13 -14.41 -3.99
N ALA A 735 10.11 -13.57 -4.33
CA ALA A 735 9.97 -12.12 -4.29
C ALA A 735 8.93 -11.62 -5.32
N TRP A 736 9.00 -12.13 -6.55
CA TRP A 736 8.13 -11.75 -7.67
C TRP A 736 6.65 -12.02 -7.40
N TYR A 737 6.33 -13.17 -6.81
CA TYR A 737 4.95 -13.55 -6.47
C TYR A 737 4.40 -12.89 -5.19
N LYS A 738 5.27 -12.26 -4.39
CA LYS A 738 4.85 -11.46 -3.22
C LYS A 738 4.61 -9.98 -3.55
N LEU A 739 4.99 -9.53 -4.75
CA LEU A 739 4.74 -8.15 -5.19
C LEU A 739 3.24 -7.87 -5.32
N ASN A 740 2.83 -6.72 -4.79
CA ASN A 740 1.49 -6.18 -4.93
C ASN A 740 1.59 -4.71 -5.34
N LEU A 741 1.68 -4.47 -6.66
CA LEU A 741 1.86 -3.16 -7.26
C LEU A 741 0.59 -2.76 -8.04
N ASN A 742 -0.09 -1.73 -7.57
CA ASN A 742 -1.33 -1.23 -8.19
C ASN A 742 -1.07 -0.32 -9.41
N GLU A 743 0.06 0.39 -9.42
CA GLU A 743 0.44 1.34 -10.46
C GLU A 743 1.89 1.10 -10.87
N LEU A 744 2.11 0.85 -12.17
CA LEU A 744 3.45 0.71 -12.75
C LEU A 744 3.58 1.65 -13.94
N GLN A 745 4.72 2.33 -13.97
CA GLN A 745 5.03 3.27 -15.04
C GLN A 745 6.45 3.07 -15.50
N TYR A 746 6.63 2.98 -16.81
CA TYR A 746 7.92 3.06 -17.46
C TYR A 746 7.91 4.26 -18.41
N GLY A 747 8.63 5.33 -18.05
CA GLY A 747 8.50 6.61 -18.74
C GLY A 747 7.08 7.18 -18.60
N CYS A 748 6.39 7.38 -19.73
CA CYS A 748 5.01 7.90 -19.77
C CYS A 748 3.95 6.80 -20.00
N GLN A 749 4.34 5.53 -20.07
CA GLN A 749 3.44 4.43 -20.40
C GLN A 749 2.98 3.71 -19.11
N PRO A 750 1.67 3.64 -18.84
CA PRO A 750 1.15 2.80 -17.77
C PRO A 750 1.24 1.34 -18.18
N THR A 751 1.78 0.49 -17.30
CA THR A 751 1.86 -0.96 -17.50
C THR A 751 0.99 -1.65 -16.46
N LYS A 752 0.25 -2.69 -16.85
CA LYS A 752 -0.51 -3.51 -15.89
C LYS A 752 0.36 -4.64 -15.36
N PHE A 753 0.31 -4.88 -14.06
CA PHE A 753 0.94 -6.02 -13.42
C PHE A 753 -0.10 -7.06 -13.04
N GLU A 754 -0.15 -8.12 -13.83
CA GLU A 754 -1.05 -9.25 -13.60
C GLU A 754 -0.24 -10.55 -13.70
N LEU A 755 -0.14 -11.26 -12.57
CA LEU A 755 0.48 -12.58 -12.51
C LEU A 755 -0.57 -13.63 -12.89
N THR A 756 -0.56 -14.06 -14.15
CA THR A 756 -1.55 -15.01 -14.68
C THR A 756 -1.18 -16.48 -14.47
N LEU A 757 0.12 -16.77 -14.31
CA LEU A 757 0.65 -18.12 -14.11
C LEU A 757 0.80 -18.44 -12.62
N LYS A 758 0.72 -19.72 -12.25
CA LYS A 758 1.10 -20.18 -10.90
C LYS A 758 2.62 -20.17 -10.74
N GLN A 759 3.08 -20.01 -9.51
CA GLN A 759 4.51 -19.95 -9.16
C GLN A 759 5.31 -21.14 -9.71
N GLU A 760 4.77 -22.35 -9.60
CA GLU A 760 5.41 -23.60 -10.04
C GLU A 760 5.57 -23.69 -11.57
N ASP A 761 4.64 -23.09 -12.32
CA ASP A 761 4.61 -23.17 -13.78
C ASP A 761 5.41 -22.05 -14.47
N PHE A 762 5.83 -21.04 -13.70
CA PHE A 762 6.46 -19.83 -14.24
C PHE A 762 7.72 -20.15 -15.06
N ALA A 763 8.62 -20.98 -14.55
CA ALA A 763 9.86 -21.32 -15.27
C ALA A 763 9.60 -22.05 -16.60
N ILE A 764 8.52 -22.84 -16.66
CA ILE A 764 8.19 -23.70 -17.81
C ILE A 764 7.58 -22.87 -18.94
N HIS A 765 6.74 -21.89 -18.60
CA HIS A 765 5.99 -21.11 -19.59
C HIS A 765 6.60 -19.74 -19.90
N THR A 766 7.44 -19.20 -19.02
CA THR A 766 8.07 -17.88 -19.23
C THR A 766 9.37 -18.02 -20.02
N LYS A 767 9.48 -17.19 -21.07
CA LYS A 767 10.68 -17.06 -21.91
C LYS A 767 11.76 -16.27 -21.19
N ILE A 768 13.03 -16.63 -21.40
CA ILE A 768 14.16 -15.95 -20.74
C ILE A 768 14.22 -14.45 -21.11
N ALA A 769 13.76 -14.06 -22.30
CA ALA A 769 13.67 -12.67 -22.74
C ALA A 769 12.89 -11.75 -21.76
N MET A 770 11.92 -12.28 -21.00
CA MET A 770 11.13 -11.49 -20.04
C MET A 770 11.97 -11.01 -18.85
N VAL A 771 12.95 -11.82 -18.42
CA VAL A 771 13.81 -11.54 -17.26
C VAL A 771 15.14 -10.89 -17.65
N LEU A 772 15.40 -10.70 -18.94
CA LEU A 772 16.58 -10.02 -19.47
C LEU A 772 16.24 -8.55 -19.75
N LEU A 773 16.70 -7.65 -18.88
CA LEU A 773 16.55 -6.20 -19.08
C LEU A 773 17.20 -5.79 -20.40
N ASN A 774 16.41 -5.42 -21.41
CA ASN A 774 16.91 -5.05 -22.73
C ASN A 774 16.51 -3.61 -23.10
N THR A 775 17.22 -3.03 -24.06
CA THR A 775 16.85 -1.72 -24.60
C THR A 775 15.47 -1.81 -25.26
N THR A 776 14.71 -0.71 -25.19
CA THR A 776 13.25 -0.50 -25.40
C THR A 776 12.61 -1.02 -26.69
N LYS A 777 13.29 -1.85 -27.48
CA LYS A 777 12.83 -2.34 -28.79
C LYS A 777 11.90 -3.56 -28.69
N ASP A 778 11.92 -4.32 -27.59
CA ASP A 778 11.02 -5.46 -27.35
C ASP A 778 10.14 -5.22 -26.11
N GLU A 779 8.81 -5.40 -26.23
CA GLU A 779 7.88 -5.28 -25.10
C GLU A 779 8.13 -6.30 -23.97
N SER A 780 8.94 -7.32 -24.26
CA SER A 780 9.20 -8.48 -23.38
C SER A 780 9.74 -8.14 -21.99
N SER A 781 10.64 -7.14 -21.87
CA SER A 781 11.31 -6.80 -20.59
C SER A 781 10.79 -5.51 -19.93
N ILE A 782 9.87 -4.79 -20.59
CA ILE A 782 9.36 -3.50 -20.12
C ILE A 782 8.72 -3.63 -18.73
N LEU A 783 7.98 -4.71 -18.49
CA LEU A 783 7.34 -4.96 -17.20
C LEU A 783 8.36 -5.02 -16.06
N LEU A 784 9.48 -5.72 -16.27
CA LEU A 784 10.53 -5.85 -15.26
C LEU A 784 11.23 -4.52 -15.00
N ALA A 785 11.54 -3.78 -16.07
CA ALA A 785 12.14 -2.45 -15.96
C ALA A 785 11.21 -1.45 -15.23
N ALA A 786 9.91 -1.52 -15.51
CA ALA A 786 8.89 -0.76 -14.79
C ALA A 786 8.88 -1.13 -13.29
N CYS A 787 8.88 -2.43 -12.96
CA CYS A 787 8.90 -2.91 -11.58
C CYS A 787 10.12 -2.39 -10.81
N LEU A 788 11.32 -2.55 -11.35
CA LEU A 788 12.55 -2.08 -10.71
C LEU A 788 12.48 -0.56 -10.44
N ARG A 789 12.10 0.22 -11.45
CA ARG A 789 11.97 1.67 -11.33
C ARG A 789 10.93 2.08 -10.29
N THR A 790 9.73 1.51 -10.34
CA THR A 790 8.65 1.83 -9.40
C THR A 790 9.04 1.49 -7.96
N ILE A 791 9.61 0.32 -7.71
CA ILE A 791 10.01 -0.07 -6.35
C ILE A 791 11.16 0.80 -5.83
N GLY A 792 12.15 1.12 -6.68
CA GLY A 792 13.22 2.07 -6.32
C GLY A 792 12.69 3.47 -5.99
N GLN A 793 11.69 3.95 -6.74
CA GLN A 793 11.02 5.22 -6.48
C GLN A 793 10.28 5.22 -5.14
N LEU A 794 9.63 4.12 -4.74
CA LEU A 794 8.97 4.01 -3.44
C LEU A 794 9.95 4.23 -2.26
N GLN A 795 11.17 3.69 -2.34
CA GLN A 795 12.20 3.98 -1.32
C GLN A 795 12.63 5.44 -1.37
N ASN A 796 12.85 5.99 -2.56
CA ASN A 796 13.25 7.39 -2.71
C ASN A 796 12.21 8.36 -2.15
N GLU A 797 10.91 8.06 -2.27
CA GLU A 797 9.84 8.86 -1.66
C GLU A 797 9.98 8.96 -0.13
N ILE A 798 10.36 7.86 0.53
CA ILE A 798 10.60 7.83 1.98
C ILE A 798 11.82 8.68 2.34
N VAL A 799 12.92 8.50 1.61
CA VAL A 799 14.18 9.25 1.83
C VAL A 799 13.96 10.75 1.60
N HIS A 800 13.29 11.13 0.51
CA HIS A 800 12.95 12.52 0.22
C HIS A 800 12.05 13.13 1.30
N PHE A 801 11.01 12.42 1.73
CA PHE A 801 10.15 12.90 2.80
C PHE A 801 10.95 13.16 4.09
N PHE A 802 11.86 12.24 4.45
CA PHE A 802 12.72 12.39 5.63
C PHE A 802 13.63 13.61 5.54
N HIS A 803 14.38 13.78 4.45
CA HIS A 803 15.31 14.90 4.31
C HIS A 803 14.61 16.26 4.14
N ASN A 804 13.53 16.31 3.35
CA ASN A 804 12.81 17.56 3.05
C ASN A 804 11.99 18.07 4.25
N LYS A 805 11.36 17.17 5.02
CA LYS A 805 10.41 17.55 6.08
C LYS A 805 10.94 17.42 7.50
N ILE A 806 11.86 16.46 7.75
CA ILE A 806 12.35 16.17 9.11
C ILE A 806 13.70 16.82 9.35
N VAL A 807 14.65 16.62 8.42
CA VAL A 807 15.99 17.19 8.54
C VAL A 807 16.00 18.68 8.13
N ASN A 808 15.04 19.11 7.30
CA ASN A 808 14.99 20.44 6.69
C ASN A 808 16.32 20.79 6.00
N ASP A 809 16.91 19.81 5.30
CA ASP A 809 18.19 19.99 4.65
C ASP A 809 17.99 20.83 3.37
N ALA A 810 18.23 22.14 3.47
CA ALA A 810 18.07 23.06 2.36
C ALA A 810 19.08 22.78 1.21
N ASP A 811 20.17 22.08 1.51
CA ASP A 811 21.19 21.64 0.56
C ASP A 811 20.86 20.24 0.02
N ASN A 812 19.90 20.16 -0.91
CA ASN A 812 19.55 18.92 -1.63
C ASN A 812 20.77 18.17 -2.21
N ASN A 813 21.88 18.87 -2.47
CA ASN A 813 23.03 18.34 -3.19
C ASN A 813 23.86 17.30 -2.41
N ARG A 814 23.86 17.27 -1.07
CA ARG A 814 24.76 16.36 -0.31
C ARG A 814 24.33 14.90 -0.33
N TYR A 815 23.02 14.61 -0.24
CA TYR A 815 22.54 13.22 -0.25
C TYR A 815 22.33 12.68 -1.68
N HIS A 816 22.08 13.56 -2.67
CA HIS A 816 22.08 13.17 -4.08
C HIS A 816 23.46 12.67 -4.57
N GLN A 817 24.55 13.14 -3.97
CA GLN A 817 25.92 12.66 -4.28
C GLN A 817 26.16 11.20 -3.86
N ASN A 818 25.36 10.67 -2.94
CA ASN A 818 25.46 9.29 -2.45
C ASN A 818 24.41 8.35 -3.08
N ALA A 819 23.82 8.73 -4.21
CA ALA A 819 22.85 7.88 -4.89
C ALA A 819 23.50 6.59 -5.39
N ILE A 820 22.90 5.45 -5.08
CA ILE A 820 23.40 4.14 -5.46
C ILE A 820 22.62 3.67 -6.70
N PRO A 821 23.31 3.26 -7.79
CA PRO A 821 22.64 2.67 -8.93
C PRO A 821 21.76 1.49 -8.52
N ILE A 822 20.56 1.38 -9.08
CA ILE A 822 19.61 0.31 -8.73
C ILE A 822 20.18 -1.09 -8.89
N GLN A 823 21.11 -1.30 -9.83
CA GLN A 823 21.79 -2.58 -10.03
C GLN A 823 23.01 -2.79 -9.11
N SER A 824 23.37 -1.81 -8.29
CA SER A 824 24.47 -1.89 -7.31
C SER A 824 23.97 -1.99 -5.86
N ILE A 825 22.67 -2.20 -5.66
CA ILE A 825 22.06 -2.30 -4.34
C ILE A 825 22.55 -3.55 -3.60
N ARG A 826 22.58 -3.44 -2.27
CA ARG A 826 22.90 -4.50 -1.32
C ARG A 826 21.75 -4.65 -0.32
N PRO A 827 21.66 -5.73 0.46
CA PRO A 827 20.59 -5.90 1.45
C PRO A 827 20.50 -4.71 2.42
N GLU A 828 21.67 -4.20 2.85
CA GLU A 828 21.80 -3.06 3.77
C GLU A 828 21.30 -1.72 3.19
N HIS A 829 21.16 -1.63 1.86
CA HIS A 829 20.66 -0.43 1.18
C HIS A 829 19.13 -0.40 1.06
N ILE A 830 18.44 -1.49 1.42
CA ILE A 830 17.01 -1.67 1.17
C ILE A 830 16.23 -1.63 2.48
N LEU A 831 15.13 -0.88 2.47
CA LEU A 831 14.23 -0.83 3.61
C LEU A 831 13.43 -2.14 3.74
N HIS A 832 13.66 -2.84 4.86
CA HIS A 832 12.84 -3.98 5.27
C HIS A 832 11.73 -3.52 6.21
N LEU A 833 10.55 -3.27 5.66
CA LEU A 833 9.38 -2.84 6.42
C LEU A 833 8.12 -3.46 5.84
N ASP A 834 7.51 -4.40 6.57
CA ASP A 834 6.21 -4.95 6.23
C ASP A 834 5.27 -4.96 7.45
N ALA A 835 4.04 -5.40 7.23
CA ALA A 835 3.02 -5.50 8.27
C ALA A 835 3.49 -6.36 9.46
N ASN A 836 4.18 -7.48 9.20
CA ASN A 836 4.62 -8.39 10.26
C ASN A 836 5.74 -7.78 11.09
N VAL A 837 6.70 -7.10 10.46
CA VAL A 837 7.78 -6.38 11.14
C VAL A 837 7.21 -5.28 12.02
N ILE A 838 6.27 -4.47 11.50
CA ILE A 838 5.62 -3.41 12.29
C ILE A 838 4.80 -4.02 13.43
N SER A 839 3.98 -5.04 13.17
CA SER A 839 3.19 -5.71 14.21
C SER A 839 4.08 -6.25 15.33
N THR A 840 5.17 -6.92 14.97
CA THR A 840 6.15 -7.45 15.93
C THR A 840 6.76 -6.32 16.75
N LYS A 841 7.20 -5.22 16.12
CA LYS A 841 7.74 -4.05 16.81
C LYS A 841 6.72 -3.36 17.71
N LEU A 842 5.48 -3.23 17.28
CA LEU A 842 4.40 -2.65 18.09
C LEU A 842 4.18 -3.48 19.36
N ILE A 843 4.11 -4.81 19.23
CA ILE A 843 3.89 -5.74 20.35
C ILE A 843 5.07 -5.75 21.32
N THR A 844 6.29 -5.72 20.80
CA THR A 844 7.51 -5.85 21.62
C THR A 844 7.88 -4.54 22.31
N ASP A 845 7.84 -3.44 21.55
CA ASP A 845 8.44 -2.16 21.96
C ASP A 845 7.46 -0.98 21.87
N GLY A 846 6.42 -1.06 21.04
CA GLY A 846 5.59 0.11 20.67
C GLY A 846 4.34 0.38 21.51
N PHE A 847 3.91 -0.52 22.40
CA PHE A 847 2.78 -0.24 23.30
C PHE A 847 2.84 -0.94 24.65
N THR A 848 2.01 -0.43 25.57
CA THR A 848 1.69 -1.07 26.85
C THR A 848 0.17 -1.16 27.00
N ILE A 849 -0.29 -2.18 27.73
CA ILE A 849 -1.70 -2.29 28.09
C ILE A 849 -1.93 -1.53 29.40
N ASN A 850 -3.03 -0.79 29.50
CA ASN A 850 -3.41 -0.19 30.76
C ASN A 850 -3.69 -1.26 31.82
N TYR A 851 -2.89 -1.27 32.88
CA TYR A 851 -2.93 -2.30 33.93
C TYR A 851 -4.09 -2.16 34.90
N GLN A 852 -4.77 -1.01 34.94
CA GLN A 852 -5.86 -0.77 35.88
C GLN A 852 -7.04 -1.69 35.57
N TYR A 853 -7.70 -2.19 36.61
CA TYR A 853 -8.86 -3.08 36.48
C TYR A 853 -9.94 -2.45 35.60
N GLY A 854 -10.45 -3.20 34.62
CA GLY A 854 -11.43 -2.74 33.63
C GLY A 854 -10.91 -1.81 32.54
N LYS A 855 -9.61 -1.47 32.54
CA LYS A 855 -9.00 -0.60 31.52
C LYS A 855 -8.08 -1.33 30.56
N SER A 856 -7.84 -2.63 30.73
CA SER A 856 -6.88 -3.37 29.90
C SER A 856 -7.29 -3.62 28.45
N ARG A 857 -8.50 -3.17 28.07
CA ARG A 857 -8.88 -3.03 26.66
C ARG A 857 -8.25 -1.80 26.00
N ASP A 858 -7.74 -0.85 26.79
CA ASP A 858 -7.05 0.32 26.30
C ASP A 858 -5.55 0.06 26.12
N ILE A 859 -5.10 0.23 24.87
CA ILE A 859 -3.70 0.13 24.47
C ILE A 859 -3.10 1.53 24.46
N ILE A 860 -2.05 1.72 25.26
CA ILE A 860 -1.29 2.95 25.36
C ILE A 860 -0.05 2.80 24.47
N TYR A 861 -0.06 3.48 23.34
CA TYR A 861 1.04 3.47 22.37
C TYR A 861 2.13 4.47 22.75
N ASP A 862 3.38 4.03 22.63
CA ASP A 862 4.55 4.91 22.72
C ASP A 862 4.89 5.42 21.32
N TYR A 863 4.16 6.45 20.89
CA TYR A 863 4.34 7.03 19.55
C TYR A 863 5.72 7.65 19.36
N GLU A 864 6.37 8.10 20.43
CA GLU A 864 7.70 8.69 20.40
C GLU A 864 8.75 7.60 20.09
N GLU A 865 8.69 6.48 20.79
CA GLU A 865 9.59 5.34 20.55
C GLU A 865 9.40 4.75 19.14
N ILE A 866 8.14 4.65 18.67
CA ILE A 866 7.83 4.20 17.31
C ILE A 866 8.42 5.16 16.27
N GLU A 867 8.21 6.46 16.42
CA GLU A 867 8.72 7.49 15.51
C GLU A 867 10.26 7.48 15.47
N ILE A 868 10.92 7.38 16.63
CA ILE A 868 12.38 7.30 16.74
C ILE A 868 12.91 6.03 16.08
N THR A 869 12.26 4.89 16.30
CA THR A 869 12.65 3.61 15.70
C THR A 869 12.57 3.68 14.18
N LEU A 870 11.47 4.21 13.63
CA LEU A 870 11.30 4.38 12.18
C LEU A 870 12.28 5.40 11.61
N ARG A 871 12.54 6.49 12.33
CA ARG A 871 13.56 7.49 11.98
C ARG A 871 14.95 6.88 11.86
N ASN A 872 15.34 6.04 12.82
CA ASN A 872 16.63 5.37 12.81
C ASN A 872 16.76 4.34 11.68
N MET A 873 15.66 3.69 11.28
CA MET A 873 15.66 2.81 10.11
C MET A 873 15.84 3.59 8.80
N ILE A 874 15.29 4.80 8.71
CA ILE A 874 15.31 5.61 7.47
C ILE A 874 16.58 6.45 7.33
N SER A 875 17.15 6.92 8.45
CA SER A 875 18.27 7.88 8.43
C SER A 875 19.52 7.38 7.70
N CYS A 876 19.70 6.05 7.60
CA CYS A 876 20.82 5.43 6.91
C CYS A 876 20.50 4.96 5.49
N LEU A 877 19.27 5.14 5.01
CA LEU A 877 18.89 4.66 3.68
C LEU A 877 19.49 5.53 2.58
N PRO A 878 20.14 4.91 1.58
CA PRO A 878 20.61 5.63 0.41
C PRO A 878 19.45 5.91 -0.56
N LEU A 879 19.64 6.97 -1.37
CA LEU A 879 18.81 7.21 -2.54
C LEU A 879 19.19 6.21 -3.64
N ILE A 880 18.21 5.65 -4.33
CA ILE A 880 18.42 4.71 -5.43
C ILE A 880 18.34 5.48 -6.75
N ASP A 881 19.42 5.47 -7.54
CA ASP A 881 19.39 6.00 -8.91
C ASP A 881 18.57 5.05 -9.80
N THR A 882 17.37 5.52 -10.16
CA THR A 882 16.41 4.81 -11.02
C THR A 882 16.44 5.28 -12.47
N GLU A 883 17.24 6.29 -12.81
CA GLU A 883 17.29 6.86 -14.16
C GLU A 883 18.23 6.06 -15.08
N LYS A 884 19.30 5.50 -14.52
CA LYS A 884 20.33 4.75 -15.26
C LYS A 884 20.20 3.25 -15.01
N LEU A 885 19.32 2.59 -15.78
CA LEU A 885 19.32 1.13 -15.87
C LEU A 885 20.39 0.66 -16.86
N HIS A 886 21.21 -0.28 -16.45
CA HIS A 886 22.13 -1.02 -17.31
C HIS A 886 21.36 -2.14 -18.02
N PHE A 887 21.31 -2.06 -19.35
CA PHE A 887 20.62 -3.03 -20.20
C PHE A 887 21.59 -4.06 -20.76
N LEU A 888 21.10 -5.30 -20.87
CA LEU A 888 21.69 -6.37 -21.66
C LEU A 888 21.69 -5.97 -23.15
N ASN A 889 22.77 -6.29 -23.83
CA ASN A 889 22.86 -6.27 -25.27
C ASN A 889 22.84 -7.69 -25.83
N TYR A 890 22.05 -7.95 -26.86
CA TYR A 890 22.05 -9.23 -27.56
C TYR A 890 23.27 -9.37 -28.47
N GLN A 891 23.58 -10.60 -28.86
CA GLN A 891 24.63 -10.91 -29.83
C GLN A 891 24.38 -10.16 -31.15
N PHE A 892 25.43 -9.55 -31.73
CA PHE A 892 25.39 -8.75 -32.97
C PHE A 892 24.60 -7.43 -32.94
N GLU A 893 24.03 -7.00 -31.80
CA GLU A 893 23.32 -5.71 -31.68
C GLU A 893 24.24 -4.54 -31.27
N LEU A 894 25.55 -4.76 -31.35
CA LEU A 894 26.60 -3.85 -30.90
C LEU A 894 26.80 -2.59 -31.75
N TYR A 895 26.26 -2.60 -32.96
CA TYR A 895 26.42 -1.53 -33.94
C TYR A 895 25.05 -0.88 -34.16
N SER A 896 24.81 0.26 -33.51
CA SER A 896 23.65 1.10 -33.81
C SER A 896 24.03 2.14 -34.89
N GLU A 897 23.06 2.93 -35.36
CA GLU A 897 23.28 3.98 -36.36
C GLU A 897 24.44 4.93 -35.98
N ASN A 898 24.69 5.14 -34.68
CA ASN A 898 25.61 6.16 -34.16
C ASN A 898 26.77 5.64 -33.28
N THR A 899 26.96 4.31 -33.14
CA THR A 899 28.03 3.77 -32.28
C THR A 899 28.84 2.70 -33.01
N SER A 900 30.16 2.80 -32.89
CA SER A 900 31.11 1.83 -33.42
C SER A 900 32.17 1.48 -32.38
N LEU A 901 32.04 0.29 -31.79
CA LEU A 901 33.07 -0.30 -30.93
C LEU A 901 34.42 -0.40 -31.64
N ILE A 902 34.43 -0.64 -32.94
CA ILE A 902 35.66 -0.74 -33.74
C ILE A 902 36.37 0.61 -33.80
N ASN A 903 35.64 1.71 -34.01
CA ASN A 903 36.24 3.04 -34.01
C ASN A 903 36.72 3.42 -32.59
N ASP A 904 35.96 3.08 -31.56
CA ASP A 904 36.36 3.29 -30.16
C ASP A 904 37.62 2.50 -29.78
N VAL A 905 37.82 1.30 -30.33
CA VAL A 905 39.05 0.51 -30.14
C VAL A 905 40.20 1.07 -31.00
N ARG A 906 39.94 1.53 -32.24
CA ARG A 906 40.96 2.16 -33.12
C ARG A 906 41.56 3.43 -32.52
N THR A 907 40.77 4.22 -31.77
CA THR A 907 41.28 5.44 -31.12
C THR A 907 42.20 5.16 -29.93
N ARG A 908 42.04 4.01 -29.26
CA ARG A 908 42.83 3.61 -28.08
C ARG A 908 44.01 2.69 -28.41
N ILE A 909 43.84 1.78 -29.36
CA ILE A 909 44.85 0.77 -29.72
C ILE A 909 45.20 0.90 -31.19
N LYS A 910 46.48 1.17 -31.48
CA LYS A 910 46.99 1.23 -32.85
C LYS A 910 46.81 -0.11 -33.57
N GLN A 911 45.98 -0.11 -34.61
CA GLN A 911 45.70 -1.31 -35.41
C GLN A 911 46.66 -1.43 -36.61
N GLU A 912 47.08 -2.66 -36.90
CA GLU A 912 47.89 -3.05 -38.05
C GLU A 912 47.19 -4.22 -38.79
N SER A 913 47.51 -4.42 -40.07
CA SER A 913 47.00 -5.57 -40.83
C SER A 913 47.89 -6.80 -40.64
N LEU A 914 47.27 -7.98 -40.59
CA LEU A 914 47.95 -9.26 -40.60
C LEU A 914 48.68 -9.46 -41.94
N THR A 915 49.81 -10.16 -41.92
CA THR A 915 50.48 -10.52 -43.17
C THR A 915 49.62 -11.47 -43.99
N GLN A 916 49.69 -11.39 -45.33
CA GLN A 916 48.85 -12.22 -46.22
C GLN A 916 49.01 -13.73 -45.95
N ASN A 917 50.23 -14.17 -45.58
CA ASN A 917 50.50 -15.56 -45.22
C ASN A 917 49.81 -15.99 -43.92
N GLU A 918 49.77 -15.12 -42.91
CA GLU A 918 49.05 -15.38 -41.65
C GLU A 918 47.54 -15.33 -41.86
N LYS A 919 47.06 -14.37 -42.64
CA LYS A 919 45.64 -14.23 -43.01
C LYS A 919 45.14 -15.49 -43.73
N MET A 920 45.92 -16.06 -44.67
CA MET A 920 45.58 -17.34 -45.32
C MET A 920 45.57 -18.53 -44.36
N LYS A 921 46.54 -18.61 -43.44
CA LYS A 921 46.58 -19.68 -42.42
C LYS A 921 45.37 -19.63 -41.49
N LEU A 922 45.04 -18.43 -40.98
CA LEU A 922 43.88 -18.22 -40.13
C LEU A 922 42.58 -18.49 -40.88
N LYS A 923 42.46 -18.02 -42.13
CA LYS A 923 41.30 -18.29 -42.99
C LYS A 923 41.06 -19.79 -43.18
N ASN A 924 42.09 -20.57 -43.47
CA ASN A 924 41.97 -22.03 -43.62
C ASN A 924 41.55 -22.71 -42.30
N LEU A 925 42.07 -22.23 -41.18
CA LEU A 925 41.75 -22.77 -39.86
C LEU A 925 40.31 -22.44 -39.44
N ILE A 926 39.87 -21.19 -39.60
CA ILE A 926 38.47 -20.77 -39.35
C ILE A 926 37.51 -21.53 -40.28
N ASN A 927 37.89 -21.73 -41.55
CA ASN A 927 37.11 -22.54 -42.49
C ASN A 927 36.97 -24.01 -42.08
N SER A 928 37.84 -24.54 -41.22
CA SER A 928 37.74 -25.91 -40.69
C SER A 928 36.87 -26.03 -39.43
N MET A 929 36.46 -24.91 -38.81
CA MET A 929 35.62 -24.89 -37.61
C MET A 929 34.15 -25.19 -37.90
N GLN A 930 33.44 -25.65 -36.87
CA GLN A 930 31.98 -25.77 -36.88
C GLN A 930 31.33 -24.40 -36.90
N ASN A 931 30.12 -24.31 -37.47
CA ASN A 931 29.41 -23.05 -37.63
C ASN A 931 29.12 -22.36 -36.29
N ASP A 932 28.75 -23.12 -35.26
CA ASP A 932 28.46 -22.58 -33.93
C ASP A 932 29.74 -22.04 -33.26
N ASP A 933 30.88 -22.72 -33.41
CA ASP A 933 32.16 -22.25 -32.88
C ASP A 933 32.57 -20.91 -33.47
N ILE A 934 32.36 -20.70 -34.78
CA ILE A 934 32.65 -19.43 -35.46
C ILE A 934 31.80 -18.30 -34.88
N LEU A 935 30.50 -18.53 -34.65
CA LEU A 935 29.59 -17.53 -34.08
C LEU A 935 29.89 -17.24 -32.60
N HIS A 936 30.17 -18.28 -31.80
CA HIS A 936 30.58 -18.10 -30.40
C HIS A 936 31.90 -17.35 -30.28
N TYR A 937 32.82 -17.59 -31.22
CA TYR A 937 34.08 -16.88 -31.27
C TYR A 937 33.90 -15.39 -31.59
N LEU A 938 33.03 -15.05 -32.55
CA LEU A 938 32.63 -13.66 -32.81
C LEU A 938 31.99 -12.99 -31.58
N GLY A 939 31.02 -13.65 -30.93
CA GLY A 939 30.38 -13.11 -29.71
C GLY A 939 31.35 -12.95 -28.54
N SER A 940 32.39 -13.77 -28.48
CA SER A 940 33.44 -13.65 -27.46
C SER A 940 34.39 -12.48 -27.76
N LEU A 941 34.72 -12.22 -29.03
CA LEU A 941 35.50 -11.04 -29.44
C LEU A 941 34.71 -9.73 -29.24
N ASP A 942 33.41 -9.76 -29.52
CA ASP A 942 32.48 -8.67 -29.21
C ASP A 942 32.53 -8.27 -27.73
N TYR A 943 32.52 -9.27 -26.84
CA TYR A 943 32.69 -9.05 -25.40
C TYR A 943 34.07 -8.48 -25.06
N VAL A 944 35.14 -8.99 -25.66
CA VAL A 944 36.51 -8.44 -25.49
C VAL A 944 36.58 -6.97 -25.94
N PHE A 945 35.94 -6.59 -27.05
CA PHE A 945 35.90 -5.21 -27.54
C PHE A 945 35.23 -4.26 -26.55
N THR A 946 34.22 -4.71 -25.80
CA THR A 946 33.57 -3.87 -24.77
C THR A 946 34.51 -3.50 -23.62
N TYR A 947 35.48 -4.36 -23.28
CA TYR A 947 36.51 -4.08 -22.28
C TYR A 947 37.64 -3.23 -22.89
N LEU A 948 38.10 -3.54 -24.11
CA LEU A 948 39.12 -2.75 -24.81
C LEU A 948 38.71 -1.28 -24.99
N ARG A 949 37.40 -1.02 -25.13
CA ARG A 949 36.81 0.32 -25.16
C ARG A 949 37.06 1.13 -23.89
N ASN A 950 37.35 0.54 -22.74
CA ASN A 950 37.40 1.25 -21.44
C ASN A 950 38.80 1.28 -20.80
N ILE A 951 39.85 0.88 -21.51
CA ILE A 951 41.22 0.85 -20.98
C ILE A 951 41.87 2.23 -21.11
N ASP A 952 42.57 2.68 -20.05
CA ASP A 952 43.35 3.91 -20.05
C ASP A 952 44.69 3.72 -20.80
N ASP A 953 45.07 4.70 -21.63
CA ASP A 953 46.18 4.66 -22.60
C ASP A 953 47.57 4.33 -22.00
N ASP A 954 47.75 4.48 -20.68
CA ASP A 954 49.05 4.39 -20.01
C ASP A 954 49.50 2.95 -19.67
N GLU A 955 48.60 1.94 -19.63
CA GLU A 955 48.98 0.55 -19.31
C GLU A 955 49.24 -0.34 -20.55
N THR A 956 48.68 0.01 -21.71
CA THR A 956 48.71 -0.82 -22.94
C THR A 956 49.68 -0.31 -24.01
N THR A 957 50.47 0.73 -23.73
CA THR A 957 51.39 1.37 -24.67
C THR A 957 52.49 0.44 -25.21
N ASN A 958 52.68 -0.74 -24.61
CA ASN A 958 53.46 -1.81 -25.22
C ASN A 958 52.55 -2.66 -26.14
N ASN A 959 52.60 -2.38 -27.45
CA ASN A 959 52.04 -3.11 -28.61
C ASN A 959 52.42 -4.62 -28.67
N SER A 960 52.36 -5.35 -27.56
CA SER A 960 52.89 -6.71 -27.33
C SER A 960 51.93 -7.61 -26.56
N LEU A 961 50.84 -7.07 -25.98
CA LEU A 961 49.81 -7.85 -25.29
C LEU A 961 49.06 -8.74 -26.31
N THR A 962 48.93 -10.01 -25.96
CA THR A 962 48.13 -10.99 -26.70
C THR A 962 46.69 -11.02 -26.20
N ILE A 963 45.77 -11.53 -27.02
CA ILE A 963 44.36 -11.72 -26.63
C ILE A 963 44.27 -12.51 -25.31
N GLN A 964 45.07 -13.56 -25.15
CA GLN A 964 45.07 -14.38 -23.94
C GLN A 964 45.50 -13.60 -22.69
N SER A 965 46.65 -12.92 -22.76
CA SER A 965 47.14 -12.11 -21.63
C SER A 965 46.18 -10.98 -21.26
N PHE A 966 45.43 -10.46 -22.24
CA PHE A 966 44.43 -9.44 -21.97
C PHE A 966 43.22 -10.01 -21.22
N VAL A 967 42.69 -11.13 -21.69
CA VAL A 967 41.56 -11.82 -21.07
C VAL A 967 41.88 -12.22 -19.62
N GLU A 968 43.03 -12.84 -19.38
CA GLU A 968 43.42 -13.34 -18.05
C GLU A 968 43.63 -12.20 -17.02
N ASN A 969 44.13 -11.04 -17.46
CA ASN A 969 44.46 -9.94 -16.56
C ASN A 969 43.29 -8.97 -16.31
N TYR A 970 42.40 -8.78 -17.29
CA TYR A 970 41.41 -7.70 -17.26
C TYR A 970 39.95 -8.17 -17.25
N ILE A 971 39.66 -9.43 -17.57
CA ILE A 971 38.29 -9.98 -17.59
C ILE A 971 38.07 -10.89 -16.39
N ARG A 972 37.26 -10.42 -15.41
CA ARG A 972 37.05 -11.09 -14.11
C ARG A 972 36.44 -12.50 -14.21
N SER A 973 35.68 -12.80 -15.26
CA SER A 973 35.06 -14.12 -15.50
C SER A 973 35.47 -14.68 -16.85
N SER A 974 36.72 -15.13 -16.97
CA SER A 974 37.25 -15.73 -18.21
C SER A 974 36.58 -17.06 -18.58
N VAL A 975 35.95 -17.75 -17.61
CA VAL A 975 35.18 -19.01 -17.78
C VAL A 975 34.04 -18.87 -18.80
N CYS A 976 33.59 -17.64 -19.03
CA CYS A 976 32.50 -17.30 -19.94
C CYS A 976 32.93 -17.16 -21.41
N LEU A 977 34.24 -17.19 -21.69
CA LEU A 977 34.80 -17.09 -23.04
C LEU A 977 34.99 -18.49 -23.61
N ASN A 978 34.98 -18.62 -24.94
CA ASN A 978 35.17 -19.92 -25.58
C ASN A 978 36.62 -20.43 -25.39
N ASP A 979 36.85 -21.22 -24.33
CA ASP A 979 38.12 -21.87 -23.99
C ASP A 979 38.71 -22.70 -25.15
N ASN A 980 37.86 -23.20 -26.05
CA ASN A 980 38.30 -24.00 -27.19
C ASN A 980 38.98 -23.18 -28.28
N VAL A 981 38.74 -21.86 -28.36
CA VAL A 981 39.21 -21.01 -29.48
C VAL A 981 40.00 -19.78 -29.02
N LEU A 982 39.56 -19.04 -27.99
CA LEU A 982 40.26 -17.82 -27.54
C LEU A 982 41.51 -18.10 -26.71
N GLN A 983 41.58 -19.26 -26.03
CA GLN A 983 42.68 -19.63 -25.14
C GLN A 983 43.65 -20.64 -25.78
N ARG A 984 43.48 -20.98 -27.07
CA ARG A 984 44.37 -21.89 -27.81
C ARG A 984 45.12 -21.20 -28.96
N PRO A 985 46.41 -21.53 -29.19
CA PRO A 985 47.13 -21.09 -30.38
C PRO A 985 46.47 -21.62 -31.66
N PRO A 986 46.46 -20.87 -32.78
CA PRO A 986 47.19 -19.63 -33.01
C PRO A 986 46.46 -18.34 -32.58
N PHE A 987 45.18 -18.41 -32.19
CA PHE A 987 44.38 -17.21 -31.90
C PHE A 987 44.76 -16.53 -30.59
N SER A 988 44.98 -17.32 -29.54
CA SER A 988 45.32 -16.81 -28.20
C SER A 988 46.62 -16.00 -28.20
N THR A 989 47.53 -16.31 -29.13
CA THR A 989 48.83 -15.67 -29.33
C THR A 989 48.80 -14.43 -30.24
N ILE A 990 47.66 -14.10 -30.83
CA ILE A 990 47.53 -12.90 -31.67
C ILE A 990 47.61 -11.66 -30.78
N ASN A 991 48.42 -10.70 -31.22
CA ASN A 991 48.59 -9.43 -30.55
C ASN A 991 47.36 -8.53 -30.75
N LEU A 992 46.99 -7.75 -29.73
CA LEU A 992 45.85 -6.83 -29.78
C LEU A 992 45.93 -5.82 -30.94
N LYS A 993 47.14 -5.50 -31.45
CA LYS A 993 47.29 -4.64 -32.64
C LYS A 993 46.71 -5.23 -33.93
N TYR A 994 46.42 -6.53 -33.98
CA TYR A 994 45.83 -7.22 -35.13
C TYR A 994 44.37 -7.61 -34.90
N ILE A 995 43.78 -7.26 -33.76
CA ILE A 995 42.50 -7.83 -33.32
C ILE A 995 41.33 -7.41 -34.23
N ILE A 996 41.36 -6.18 -34.79
CA ILE A 996 40.30 -5.72 -35.70
C ILE A 996 40.39 -6.41 -37.07
N ASP A 997 41.58 -6.59 -37.65
CA ASP A 997 41.74 -7.30 -38.93
C ASP A 997 41.41 -8.80 -38.78
N LEU A 998 41.69 -9.39 -37.61
CA LEU A 998 41.22 -10.73 -37.26
C LEU A 998 39.69 -10.80 -37.18
N TYR A 999 39.08 -9.84 -36.48
CA TYR A 999 37.62 -9.77 -36.32
C TYR A 999 36.90 -9.61 -37.66
N GLU A 1000 37.35 -8.68 -38.51
CA GLU A 1000 36.84 -8.46 -39.86
C GLU A 1000 36.96 -9.71 -40.74
N LEU A 1001 38.10 -10.44 -40.65
CA LEU A 1001 38.29 -11.70 -41.36
C LEU A 1001 37.27 -12.77 -40.93
N ILE A 1002 36.99 -12.88 -39.63
CA ILE A 1002 36.03 -13.87 -39.12
C ILE A 1002 34.61 -13.49 -39.54
N GLU A 1003 34.23 -12.21 -39.51
CA GLU A 1003 32.91 -11.77 -39.98
C GLU A 1003 32.66 -12.12 -41.44
N GLU A 1004 33.63 -11.89 -42.32
CA GLU A 1004 33.52 -12.25 -43.74
C GLU A 1004 33.34 -13.77 -43.94
N ILE A 1005 34.07 -14.58 -43.17
CA ILE A 1005 33.96 -16.06 -43.22
C ILE A 1005 32.64 -16.54 -42.60
N ALA A 1006 32.22 -15.93 -41.49
CA ALA A 1006 30.96 -16.22 -40.83
C ALA A 1006 29.77 -15.88 -41.74
N PHE A 1007 29.86 -14.79 -42.51
CA PHE A 1007 28.90 -14.50 -43.55
C PHE A 1007 28.83 -15.64 -44.57
N ASP A 1008 29.97 -16.01 -45.15
CA ASP A 1008 30.01 -17.00 -46.24
C ASP A 1008 29.55 -18.40 -45.81
N LYS A 1009 29.97 -18.89 -44.64
CA LYS A 1009 29.65 -20.24 -44.16
C LYS A 1009 28.32 -20.34 -43.42
N VAL A 1010 27.97 -19.30 -42.66
CA VAL A 1010 26.84 -19.35 -41.71
C VAL A 1010 25.71 -18.46 -42.17
N LEU A 1011 25.91 -17.13 -42.19
CA LEU A 1011 24.81 -16.17 -42.28
C LEU A 1011 24.21 -16.04 -43.70
N ARG A 1012 24.92 -16.44 -44.75
CA ARG A 1012 24.45 -16.43 -46.15
C ARG A 1012 23.14 -17.22 -46.34
N HIS A 1013 22.91 -18.25 -45.52
CA HIS A 1013 21.70 -19.10 -45.59
C HIS A 1013 20.50 -18.52 -44.81
N TYR A 1014 20.70 -17.49 -43.97
CA TYR A 1014 19.69 -16.90 -43.08
C TYR A 1014 19.25 -15.49 -43.52
N ILE A 1015 19.57 -15.10 -44.75
CA ILE A 1015 19.20 -13.79 -45.29
C ILE A 1015 17.68 -13.71 -45.43
N LYS A 1016 17.08 -12.63 -44.92
CA LYS A 1016 15.63 -12.40 -44.97
C LYS A 1016 15.14 -12.50 -46.43
N GLN A 1017 13.99 -13.14 -46.65
CA GLN A 1017 13.45 -13.38 -48.00
C GLN A 1017 13.35 -12.09 -48.84
N ASN A 1018 12.93 -10.98 -48.23
CA ASN A 1018 12.82 -9.65 -48.86
C ASN A 1018 14.17 -9.05 -49.31
N LEU A 1019 15.31 -9.57 -48.85
CA LEU A 1019 16.65 -9.17 -49.27
C LEU A 1019 17.26 -10.13 -50.29
N THR A 1020 16.61 -11.26 -50.57
CA THR A 1020 17.11 -12.22 -51.56
C THR A 1020 16.94 -11.72 -52.98
N GLU A 1021 17.76 -12.24 -53.89
CA GLU A 1021 17.66 -11.90 -55.30
C GLU A 1021 16.24 -12.09 -55.85
N GLU A 1022 15.54 -13.15 -55.46
CA GLU A 1022 14.18 -13.52 -55.92
C GLU A 1022 13.14 -12.42 -55.73
N SER A 1023 13.36 -11.51 -54.77
CA SER A 1023 12.48 -10.37 -54.50
C SER A 1023 12.55 -9.25 -55.55
N PHE A 1024 13.51 -9.31 -56.48
CA PHE A 1024 13.76 -8.26 -57.48
C PHE A 1024 13.77 -8.82 -58.91
N PRO A 1025 13.16 -8.14 -59.90
CA PRO A 1025 13.26 -8.50 -61.32
C PRO A 1025 14.71 -8.50 -61.84
N ILE A 1026 15.05 -9.43 -62.72
CA ILE A 1026 16.41 -9.61 -63.27
C ILE A 1026 16.94 -8.33 -63.93
N GLU A 1027 16.10 -7.61 -64.68
CA GLU A 1027 16.46 -6.35 -65.32
C GLU A 1027 16.85 -5.28 -64.29
N GLN A 1028 16.10 -5.18 -63.20
CA GLN A 1028 16.39 -4.24 -62.12
C GLN A 1028 17.71 -4.59 -61.42
N ARG A 1029 18.00 -5.88 -61.18
CA ARG A 1029 19.27 -6.34 -60.60
C ARG A 1029 20.46 -5.90 -61.47
N GLN A 1030 20.38 -6.15 -62.78
CA GLN A 1030 21.47 -5.81 -63.71
C GLN A 1030 21.71 -4.30 -63.81
N VAL A 1031 20.63 -3.50 -63.80
CA VAL A 1031 20.72 -2.03 -63.80
C VAL A 1031 21.37 -1.52 -62.51
N LEU A 1032 20.98 -2.05 -61.35
CA LEU A 1032 21.55 -1.67 -60.05
C LEU A 1032 23.03 -2.01 -59.95
N ILE A 1033 23.43 -3.23 -60.37
CA ILE A 1033 24.84 -3.67 -60.34
C ILE A 1033 25.71 -2.80 -61.26
N ARG A 1034 25.23 -2.48 -62.47
CA ARG A 1034 25.95 -1.60 -63.40
C ARG A 1034 26.09 -0.19 -62.83
N LYS A 1035 24.98 0.42 -62.39
CA LYS A 1035 24.99 1.75 -61.76
C LYS A 1035 25.97 1.81 -60.59
N PHE A 1036 25.92 0.82 -59.70
CA PHE A 1036 26.82 0.75 -58.55
C PHE A 1036 28.29 0.60 -58.98
N SER A 1037 28.59 -0.27 -59.94
CA SER A 1037 29.96 -0.49 -60.43
C SER A 1037 30.56 0.77 -61.07
N ASP A 1038 29.77 1.48 -61.88
CA ASP A 1038 30.19 2.70 -62.57
C ASP A 1038 30.44 3.87 -61.60
N MET A 1039 29.70 3.91 -60.48
CA MET A 1039 29.84 4.92 -59.42
C MET A 1039 30.97 4.60 -58.41
N THR A 1040 31.47 3.37 -58.40
CA THR A 1040 32.45 2.87 -57.41
C THR A 1040 33.78 2.53 -58.07
N PHE A 1041 34.19 1.26 -58.11
CA PHE A 1041 35.54 0.85 -58.52
C PHE A 1041 35.86 1.06 -60.02
N LYS A 1042 34.85 1.27 -60.88
CA LYS A 1042 35.06 1.64 -62.31
C LYS A 1042 35.19 3.15 -62.52
N LYS A 1043 34.92 3.97 -61.51
CA LYS A 1043 35.04 5.44 -61.57
C LYS A 1043 36.51 5.84 -61.67
N GLU A 1044 36.87 6.65 -62.67
CA GLU A 1044 38.28 7.03 -62.89
C GLU A 1044 38.88 7.82 -61.71
N THR A 1045 38.05 8.64 -61.05
CA THR A 1045 38.44 9.56 -59.97
C THR A 1045 38.41 8.98 -58.56
N ILE A 1046 38.16 7.66 -58.41
CA ILE A 1046 38.12 7.01 -57.09
C ILE A 1046 39.52 6.73 -56.52
N ALA A 1047 39.66 6.74 -55.19
CA ALA A 1047 40.88 6.39 -54.47
C ALA A 1047 41.42 5.01 -54.90
N TYR A 1048 42.76 4.87 -54.96
CA TYR A 1048 43.41 3.64 -55.41
C TYR A 1048 43.08 2.43 -54.53
N SER A 1049 42.94 2.64 -53.22
CA SER A 1049 42.53 1.64 -52.21
C SER A 1049 41.12 1.06 -52.47
N LEU A 1050 40.26 1.81 -53.15
CA LEU A 1050 38.87 1.46 -53.48
C LEU A 1050 38.69 0.94 -54.91
N LYS A 1051 39.75 0.85 -55.73
CA LYS A 1051 39.67 0.26 -57.09
C LYS A 1051 39.57 -1.27 -57.08
N SER A 1052 39.86 -1.91 -55.95
CA SER A 1052 39.73 -3.36 -55.80
C SER A 1052 38.26 -3.74 -55.56
N ILE A 1053 37.75 -4.67 -56.37
CA ILE A 1053 36.41 -5.25 -56.18
C ILE A 1053 36.31 -5.96 -54.81
N ASP A 1054 37.41 -6.54 -54.32
CA ASP A 1054 37.41 -7.25 -53.03
C ASP A 1054 37.16 -6.31 -51.84
N SER A 1055 37.59 -5.04 -51.92
CA SER A 1055 37.28 -4.03 -50.89
C SER A 1055 35.76 -3.80 -50.77
N TRP A 1056 35.07 -3.75 -51.92
CA TRP A 1056 33.62 -3.58 -52.00
C TRP A 1056 32.85 -4.83 -51.57
N ILE A 1057 33.34 -6.02 -51.93
CA ILE A 1057 32.78 -7.29 -51.44
C ILE A 1057 32.90 -7.38 -49.91
N GLY A 1058 34.07 -7.03 -49.35
CA GLY A 1058 34.33 -7.07 -47.91
C GLY A 1058 33.44 -6.10 -47.11
N ILE A 1059 33.26 -4.86 -47.56
CA ILE A 1059 32.33 -3.92 -46.90
C ILE A 1059 30.87 -4.40 -47.00
N LEU A 1060 30.42 -4.90 -48.16
CA LEU A 1060 29.05 -5.39 -48.30
C LEU A 1060 28.80 -6.61 -47.40
N LYS A 1061 29.77 -7.52 -47.25
CA LYS A 1061 29.67 -8.63 -46.27
C LYS A 1061 29.58 -8.12 -44.84
N ARG A 1062 30.43 -7.18 -44.43
CA ARG A 1062 30.38 -6.58 -43.08
C ARG A 1062 29.09 -5.79 -42.85
N LEU A 1063 28.56 -5.12 -43.86
CA LEU A 1063 27.25 -4.45 -43.82
C LEU A 1063 26.13 -5.49 -43.60
N MET A 1064 26.21 -6.65 -44.27
CA MET A 1064 25.26 -7.75 -44.05
C MET A 1064 25.35 -8.31 -42.62
N VAL A 1065 26.55 -8.40 -42.05
CA VAL A 1065 26.80 -8.99 -40.71
C VAL A 1065 26.51 -8.02 -39.56
N ARG A 1066 26.82 -6.73 -39.70
CA ARG A 1066 26.76 -5.74 -38.61
C ARG A 1066 25.48 -4.89 -38.63
N VAL A 1067 24.94 -4.62 -39.82
CA VAL A 1067 23.78 -3.72 -39.98
C VAL A 1067 22.52 -4.50 -40.33
N LEU A 1068 22.56 -5.36 -41.34
CA LEU A 1068 21.36 -6.08 -41.82
C LEU A 1068 20.99 -7.33 -41.03
N SER A 1069 21.87 -7.80 -40.15
CA SER A 1069 21.57 -8.80 -39.13
C SER A 1069 20.63 -8.25 -38.03
N ASN A 1070 20.57 -6.92 -37.88
CA ASN A 1070 19.69 -6.26 -36.93
C ASN A 1070 18.25 -6.24 -37.46
N VAL A 1071 17.29 -6.73 -36.66
CA VAL A 1071 15.89 -6.89 -37.10
C VAL A 1071 15.21 -5.55 -37.40
N ASN A 1072 15.71 -4.45 -36.83
CA ASN A 1072 15.01 -3.15 -36.74
C ASN A 1072 15.54 -2.05 -37.67
N VAL A 1073 16.40 -2.37 -38.64
CA VAL A 1073 16.92 -1.36 -39.60
C VAL A 1073 15.91 -1.16 -40.74
N SER A 1074 15.55 0.10 -41.01
CA SER A 1074 14.72 0.43 -42.17
C SER A 1074 15.47 0.13 -43.46
N LEU A 1075 14.87 -0.71 -44.31
CA LEU A 1075 15.49 -1.18 -45.54
C LEU A 1075 15.36 -0.17 -46.70
N ASP A 1076 14.47 0.81 -46.55
CA ASP A 1076 14.17 1.87 -47.54
C ASP A 1076 15.06 3.12 -47.36
N VAL A 1077 16.26 2.93 -46.85
CA VAL A 1077 17.24 4.00 -46.60
C VAL A 1077 18.36 3.92 -47.65
N PRO A 1078 18.87 5.05 -48.19
CA PRO A 1078 20.01 5.05 -49.10
C PRO A 1078 21.23 4.32 -48.52
N ILE A 1079 21.86 3.43 -49.31
CA ILE A 1079 23.04 2.67 -48.89
C ILE A 1079 24.24 3.58 -48.61
N GLN A 1080 24.30 4.76 -49.24
CA GLN A 1080 25.37 5.75 -49.10
C GLN A 1080 25.65 6.11 -47.64
N ILE A 1081 24.60 6.31 -46.83
CA ILE A 1081 24.70 6.64 -45.39
C ILE A 1081 25.54 5.60 -44.64
N TYR A 1082 25.44 4.33 -45.04
CA TYR A 1082 26.20 3.26 -44.43
C TYR A 1082 27.58 3.07 -45.04
N LEU A 1083 27.76 3.38 -46.33
CA LEU A 1083 29.08 3.32 -46.97
C LEU A 1083 30.04 4.41 -46.48
N GLU A 1084 29.53 5.51 -45.91
CA GLU A 1084 30.32 6.57 -45.27
C GLU A 1084 30.87 6.16 -43.89
N ARG A 1085 30.39 5.06 -43.31
CA ARG A 1085 30.81 4.58 -41.99
C ARG A 1085 32.22 4.00 -42.01
N THR A 1086 33.15 4.69 -41.36
CA THR A 1086 34.57 4.30 -41.25
C THR A 1086 34.80 2.94 -40.59
N ASP A 1087 33.87 2.47 -39.75
CA ASP A 1087 33.99 1.18 -39.07
C ASP A 1087 33.79 -0.02 -39.98
N LEU A 1088 33.04 0.13 -41.09
CA LEU A 1088 32.77 -0.95 -42.04
C LEU A 1088 33.90 -1.17 -43.06
N TRP A 1089 34.86 -0.25 -43.12
CA TRP A 1089 36.03 -0.35 -43.99
C TRP A 1089 37.23 -0.96 -43.26
N THR A 1090 38.07 -1.68 -44.00
CA THR A 1090 39.35 -2.22 -43.50
C THR A 1090 40.30 -1.08 -43.15
N GLY A 1091 41.20 -1.28 -42.18
CA GLY A 1091 42.08 -0.23 -41.65
C GLY A 1091 43.06 0.42 -42.65
N ASN A 1092 43.15 -0.07 -43.87
CA ASN A 1092 43.93 0.53 -44.98
C ASN A 1092 43.16 1.59 -45.79
N ILE A 1093 41.88 1.83 -45.47
CA ILE A 1093 41.02 2.81 -46.12
C ILE A 1093 40.76 3.94 -45.13
N ILE A 1094 41.13 5.16 -45.53
CA ILE A 1094 41.01 6.36 -44.69
C ILE A 1094 39.79 7.20 -45.10
N GLU A 1095 39.37 8.13 -44.25
CA GLU A 1095 38.19 8.98 -44.50
C GLU A 1095 38.29 9.75 -45.84
N SER A 1096 39.47 10.25 -46.20
CA SER A 1096 39.70 10.90 -47.49
C SER A 1096 39.55 9.97 -48.70
N ASP A 1097 39.70 8.64 -48.52
CA ASP A 1097 39.42 7.68 -49.60
C ASP A 1097 37.91 7.52 -49.79
N ILE A 1098 37.14 7.53 -48.69
CA ILE A 1098 35.68 7.38 -48.69
C ILE A 1098 35.01 8.57 -49.39
N GLU A 1099 35.53 9.79 -49.21
CA GLU A 1099 35.05 11.01 -49.89
C GLU A 1099 35.15 10.97 -51.43
N THR A 1100 35.86 10.01 -52.02
CA THR A 1100 36.08 9.94 -53.48
C THR A 1100 34.91 9.31 -54.27
N PHE A 1101 33.93 8.71 -53.59
CA PHE A 1101 32.76 8.10 -54.22
C PHE A 1101 31.44 8.70 -53.72
N GLU A 1102 30.39 8.60 -54.54
CA GLU A 1102 29.03 8.98 -54.17
C GLU A 1102 28.08 8.01 -54.88
N VAL A 1103 27.28 7.28 -54.10
CA VAL A 1103 26.30 6.32 -54.61
C VAL A 1103 24.92 6.97 -54.64
N ASN A 1104 24.21 6.82 -55.76
CA ASN A 1104 22.87 7.37 -55.94
C ASN A 1104 21.90 6.89 -54.85
N ASN A 1105 21.09 7.83 -54.32
CA ASN A 1105 20.05 7.59 -53.30
C ASN A 1105 18.97 6.56 -53.70
N GLU A 1106 18.83 6.25 -54.99
CA GLU A 1106 17.98 5.15 -55.49
C GLU A 1106 18.50 3.75 -55.07
N ILE A 1107 19.80 3.63 -54.75
CA ILE A 1107 20.38 2.40 -54.25
C ILE A 1107 20.16 2.34 -52.74
N LEU A 1108 19.06 1.68 -52.38
CA LEU A 1108 18.65 1.47 -50.99
C LEU A 1108 19.37 0.28 -50.34
N LEU A 1109 19.34 0.26 -49.00
CA LEU A 1109 19.95 -0.77 -48.17
C LEU A 1109 19.40 -2.18 -48.47
N GLN A 1110 18.13 -2.31 -48.90
CA GLN A 1110 17.58 -3.58 -49.36
C GLN A 1110 18.32 -4.21 -50.54
N HIS A 1111 19.03 -3.42 -51.35
CA HIS A 1111 19.77 -3.91 -52.52
C HIS A 1111 21.14 -4.52 -52.18
N THR A 1112 21.59 -4.45 -50.92
CA THR A 1112 22.94 -4.85 -50.48
C THR A 1112 23.33 -6.25 -50.93
N TYR A 1113 22.45 -7.24 -50.76
CA TYR A 1113 22.75 -8.64 -51.12
C TYR A 1113 22.84 -8.86 -52.64
N ILE A 1114 22.01 -8.16 -53.42
CA ILE A 1114 22.04 -8.19 -54.90
C ILE A 1114 23.37 -7.63 -55.39
N LEU A 1115 23.81 -6.50 -54.83
CA LEU A 1115 25.09 -5.89 -55.16
C LEU A 1115 26.24 -6.84 -54.82
N LEU A 1116 26.22 -7.44 -53.63
CA LEU A 1116 27.24 -8.40 -53.22
C LEU A 1116 27.36 -9.56 -54.20
N LYS A 1117 26.25 -10.20 -54.58
CA LYS A 1117 26.22 -11.30 -55.56
C LYS A 1117 26.68 -10.87 -56.95
N GLY A 1118 26.24 -9.70 -57.40
CA GLY A 1118 26.66 -9.12 -58.68
C GLY A 1118 28.16 -8.88 -58.76
N LEU A 1119 28.76 -8.37 -57.68
CA LEU A 1119 30.20 -8.12 -57.61
C LEU A 1119 31.01 -9.41 -57.45
N GLU A 1120 30.53 -10.41 -56.69
CA GLU A 1120 31.15 -11.74 -56.64
C GLU A 1120 31.21 -12.35 -58.05
N TYR A 1121 30.12 -12.25 -58.83
CA TYR A 1121 30.09 -12.73 -60.21
C TYR A 1121 31.04 -11.96 -61.14
N GLU A 1122 31.11 -10.62 -61.04
CA GLU A 1122 32.07 -9.84 -61.83
C GLU A 1122 33.53 -10.18 -61.49
N ARG A 1123 33.85 -10.36 -60.20
CA ARG A 1123 35.18 -10.79 -59.76
C ARG A 1123 35.55 -12.15 -60.33
N ASP A 1124 34.66 -13.12 -60.21
CA ASP A 1124 34.91 -14.50 -60.69
C ASP A 1124 35.05 -14.52 -62.23
N LYS A 1125 34.30 -13.68 -62.95
CA LYS A 1125 34.44 -13.48 -64.39
C LYS A 1125 35.79 -12.84 -64.77
N LEU A 1126 36.28 -11.87 -64.01
CA LEU A 1126 37.60 -11.24 -64.24
C LEU A 1126 38.75 -12.21 -63.98
N LEU A 1127 38.61 -13.09 -62.98
CA LEU A 1127 39.56 -14.18 -62.73
C LEU A 1127 39.57 -15.22 -63.86
N LEU A 1128 38.41 -15.52 -64.46
CA LEU A 1128 38.28 -16.38 -65.63
C LEU A 1128 38.84 -15.75 -66.93
N ILE A 1129 38.75 -14.43 -67.11
CA ILE A 1129 39.28 -13.72 -68.30
C ILE A 1129 40.82 -13.62 -68.26
N ASN A 1130 41.43 -13.60 -67.08
CA ASN A 1130 42.89 -13.61 -66.91
C ASN A 1130 43.54 -15.00 -67.12
N ILE A 1131 42.75 -16.03 -67.43
CA ILE A 1131 43.21 -17.36 -67.83
C ILE A 1131 42.85 -17.58 -69.31
N LYS A 1132 43.66 -17.07 -70.24
CA LYS A 1132 43.69 -17.55 -71.64
C LYS A 1132 45.05 -18.22 -71.93
N PRO A 1133 45.07 -19.35 -72.65
CA PRO A 1133 46.26 -20.15 -72.88
C PRO A 1133 47.12 -19.59 -74.02
N ILE A 1134 48.44 -19.75 -73.91
CA ILE A 1134 49.36 -19.75 -75.05
C ILE A 1134 49.45 -21.22 -75.48
N ASP A 1135 48.96 -21.52 -76.68
CA ASP A 1135 48.98 -22.87 -77.26
C ASP A 1135 50.41 -23.32 -77.56
N ASN A 1136 50.68 -24.59 -77.25
CA ASN A 1136 51.37 -25.51 -78.16
C ASN A 1136 50.93 -26.95 -77.81
N GLU A 1137 50.18 -27.53 -78.74
CA GLU A 1137 50.31 -28.94 -79.12
C GLU A 1137 51.82 -29.23 -79.37
N GLU A 1138 52.40 -30.32 -78.88
CA GLU A 1138 52.12 -31.67 -79.35
C GLU A 1138 52.32 -32.74 -78.26
N GLN A 1139 51.41 -33.73 -78.34
CA GLN A 1139 51.49 -35.13 -77.89
C GLN A 1139 51.12 -35.48 -76.44
N LEU A 1140 49.81 -35.78 -76.31
CA LEU A 1140 49.28 -37.12 -75.98
C LEU A 1140 49.87 -37.83 -74.75
N THR A 1141 49.12 -37.83 -73.64
CA THR A 1141 48.39 -39.00 -73.08
C THR A 1141 47.92 -38.75 -71.64
N LEU A 1142 46.83 -39.43 -71.26
CA LEU A 1142 46.25 -39.57 -69.90
C LEU A 1142 45.14 -38.58 -69.49
N GLN A 1143 44.02 -38.63 -70.23
CA GLN A 1143 42.69 -38.60 -69.61
C GLN A 1143 42.05 -39.98 -69.76
N ASN A 1144 41.80 -40.64 -68.62
CA ASN A 1144 40.65 -41.52 -68.37
C ASN A 1144 40.85 -42.19 -67.00
N ASN A 1145 40.25 -41.62 -65.96
CA ASN A 1145 39.39 -42.33 -65.01
C ASN A 1145 39.01 -41.41 -63.83
N VAL A 1146 37.81 -41.64 -63.32
CA VAL A 1146 37.15 -41.02 -62.16
C VAL A 1146 36.35 -39.75 -62.47
N LEU A 1147 35.36 -39.92 -63.35
CA LEU A 1147 34.11 -39.15 -63.34
C LEU A 1147 32.97 -40.17 -63.50
N GLN A 1148 32.62 -40.82 -62.39
CA GLN A 1148 31.37 -41.57 -62.20
C GLN A 1148 31.32 -42.10 -60.77
N ASN A 1149 30.63 -41.37 -59.89
CA ASN A 1149 29.79 -41.87 -58.80
C ASN A 1149 29.61 -40.73 -57.79
N THR A 1150 28.50 -40.01 -57.91
CA THR A 1150 27.54 -39.78 -56.81
C THR A 1150 26.42 -38.85 -57.30
N ASP A 1151 25.60 -39.37 -58.20
CA ASP A 1151 24.18 -39.03 -58.26
C ASP A 1151 23.44 -40.30 -57.88
N THR A 1152 23.16 -40.46 -56.58
CA THR A 1152 22.08 -41.26 -55.96
C THR A 1152 22.36 -41.44 -54.47
N GLN A 1153 21.85 -40.52 -53.64
CA GLN A 1153 21.21 -40.88 -52.37
C GLN A 1153 20.29 -39.72 -51.93
N LEU A 1154 19.21 -39.60 -52.70
CA LEU A 1154 17.90 -39.15 -52.21
C LEU A 1154 17.42 -40.18 -51.19
N LEU A 1155 17.47 -39.86 -49.89
CA LEU A 1155 16.48 -40.17 -48.84
C LEU A 1155 17.10 -40.14 -47.43
N LYS A 1156 16.44 -39.35 -46.57
CA LYS A 1156 16.51 -39.26 -45.09
C LYS A 1156 17.56 -38.33 -44.49
N VAL A 1157 17.20 -37.04 -44.36
CA VAL A 1157 17.27 -36.33 -43.07
C VAL A 1157 16.01 -35.45 -42.96
N LYS A 1158 15.41 -35.46 -41.78
CA LYS A 1158 14.07 -34.96 -41.44
C LYS A 1158 13.91 -33.46 -41.64
N THR A 1159 12.82 -33.09 -42.28
CA THR A 1159 12.18 -31.77 -42.19
C THR A 1159 11.70 -31.52 -40.75
N TRP A 1160 12.05 -30.37 -40.19
CA TRP A 1160 11.34 -29.73 -39.08
C TRP A 1160 10.73 -28.44 -39.63
N HIS A 1161 9.48 -28.53 -40.08
CA HIS A 1161 8.58 -27.40 -40.21
C HIS A 1161 7.36 -27.68 -39.36
N ASN A 1162 7.17 -26.85 -38.33
CA ASN A 1162 5.87 -26.62 -37.72
C ASN A 1162 5.20 -25.53 -38.54
N ASP A 1163 4.22 -25.92 -39.36
CA ASP A 1163 3.24 -25.00 -39.91
C ASP A 1163 2.32 -24.52 -38.77
N ASN A 1164 2.32 -23.20 -38.57
CA ASN A 1164 1.28 -22.50 -37.85
C ASN A 1164 -0.04 -22.59 -38.62
N ILE A 1165 -1.10 -23.04 -37.94
CA ILE A 1165 -2.48 -22.74 -38.35
C ILE A 1165 -2.78 -21.30 -37.94
N SER A 1166 -2.97 -20.44 -38.93
CA SER A 1166 -3.54 -19.11 -38.77
C SER A 1166 -5.07 -19.15 -38.62
N ASN A 1167 -5.54 -18.42 -37.62
CA ASN A 1167 -6.74 -17.58 -37.58
C ASN A 1167 -8.14 -18.17 -37.84
N ALA A 1168 -9.01 -17.97 -36.83
CA ALA A 1168 -10.40 -17.60 -37.05
C ALA A 1168 -10.86 -16.57 -36.00
N SER A 1169 -11.15 -15.34 -36.44
CA SER A 1169 -12.06 -14.42 -35.75
C SER A 1169 -13.27 -14.12 -36.64
N MET A 1170 -14.42 -14.57 -36.14
CA MET A 1170 -15.78 -14.03 -36.23
C MET A 1170 -16.32 -13.27 -37.47
N MET A 1171 -17.43 -13.85 -37.96
CA MET A 1171 -18.75 -13.27 -38.27
C MET A 1171 -18.97 -12.36 -39.50
N SER A 1172 -19.70 -12.91 -40.48
CA SER A 1172 -20.99 -12.35 -40.91
C SER A 1172 -21.90 -13.38 -41.61
N ARG A 1173 -22.98 -13.74 -40.92
CA ARG A 1173 -24.38 -13.98 -41.36
C ARG A 1173 -24.75 -14.78 -42.65
N VAL A 1174 -25.58 -15.82 -42.40
CA VAL A 1174 -26.96 -16.05 -42.95
C VAL A 1174 -27.17 -17.03 -44.14
N ILE A 1175 -27.78 -18.18 -43.78
CA ILE A 1175 -28.88 -18.95 -44.42
C ILE A 1175 -28.59 -20.11 -45.42
N LYS A 1176 -29.26 -21.26 -45.09
CA LYS A 1176 -29.65 -22.47 -45.88
C LYS A 1176 -28.52 -23.44 -46.22
N SER A 1177 -28.68 -24.77 -46.18
CA SER A 1177 -29.78 -25.67 -45.81
C SER A 1177 -29.23 -27.11 -45.86
N ASP A 1178 -29.79 -27.97 -45.01
CA ASP A 1178 -30.03 -29.39 -45.22
C ASP A 1178 -28.89 -30.44 -45.24
N LYS A 1179 -29.07 -31.36 -44.27
CA LYS A 1179 -29.08 -32.83 -44.37
C LYS A 1179 -27.82 -33.63 -44.03
N THR A 1180 -28.02 -34.43 -42.96
CA THR A 1180 -27.63 -35.86 -42.80
C THR A 1180 -26.12 -36.16 -42.69
N THR A 1181 -25.57 -36.98 -41.78
CA THR A 1181 -26.11 -38.12 -41.02
C THR A 1181 -25.07 -38.55 -39.97
N ALA A 1182 -25.53 -38.83 -38.75
CA ALA A 1182 -25.16 -39.95 -37.86
C ALA A 1182 -23.71 -40.50 -37.75
N LYS A 1183 -23.22 -40.54 -36.50
CA LYS A 1183 -22.94 -41.74 -35.64
C LYS A 1183 -21.51 -41.89 -35.06
N LYS A 1184 -21.51 -42.11 -33.73
CA LYS A 1184 -20.58 -42.86 -32.83
C LYS A 1184 -19.24 -42.18 -32.48
N MET A 1185 -18.92 -41.75 -31.26
CA MET A 1185 -19.01 -42.29 -29.87
C MET A 1185 -17.83 -43.21 -29.47
N ARG A 1186 -17.23 -42.89 -28.30
CA ARG A 1186 -16.28 -43.62 -27.42
C ARG A 1186 -14.79 -43.35 -27.67
N VAL A 1187 -13.92 -43.08 -26.68
CA VAL A 1187 -13.98 -42.98 -25.20
C VAL A 1187 -13.23 -41.71 -24.80
#